data_AF-A0A0G4M315-F1
#
_entry.id   AF-A0A0G4M315-F1
#
_cell.length_a   1.000
_cell.length_b   1.000
_cell.length_c   1.000
_cell.angle_alpha   90.00
_cell.angle_beta   90.00
_cell.angle_gamma   90.00
#
_symmetry.space_group_name_H-M   'P 1'
#
loop_
_entity.id
_entity.type
_entity.pdbx_description
1 polymer ?
#
loop_
_entity_poly.entity_id
_entity_poly.type
_entity_poly.pdbx_seq_one_letter_code
_entity_poly.pdbx_strand_id
1 'polypeptide(L)'
;MGDNIEAAAPHSTFDTILVLDFGSQTSHLILRRLRSLKVYAEMLSCTTKLADLTWKPAGIILSGGPSSVYDEGAPHVDPAVFDLGVPILGICYGCQELAWRIDAQNVARGSTREYGETDLTIHKVNDHADRLFDGLGDSLHVFMSHFDKLVRLPEGFVTIASTKGAEFAGIAHQSKPIFGIQLHPEISHTARGTEILSNFALKVCGARADWEMENFTEKEIIRIRKLVGDSAQVIGAVSGGVDSTVAAKLMKEAIGDRFHAILVDTGLMRLNECPQVKESLAEHLGINLTIVDGSELFLSRLAGVLEPEAKRKIIGGTFIDLFEIEALRIEKEAEHTPLAGKVEWFLQGTLYADLIESLSFKGPSATIKSHHNAGGLPARMQNGDAQLKLLEPLRELFKDEVRSFGRQLGIHEDLIMRHPFPGPGLGVRIIGDITAEKVEITRKADFIFMTMIKEAGIYNEITQAYAALDSNKAVGVQGDSRVYGYICVLRAVTSLDMMSAEPYEFSWSFLKAVSRRIINEVDGIARVVYDTTSKPPGVCSTYANNVAHNCRTQNNGPDNSTHNEVKNCTLNFNEPVVVIYVTPLPSESPDSRVPADGHQPATGRPLGADGPTSRQGAANQRQQEKTKKMVWCLLCKYVGDGWVEEAGPSLPPFPSPDFPFVRRCGH
;
A
#
# COMPACT_ATOMS: atom_id res chain seq x y z
N MET A 1 23.10 -13.94 41.81
CA MET A 1 21.64 -13.76 41.73
C MET A 1 21.42 -12.88 40.53
N GLY A 2 21.13 -13.51 39.39
CA GLY A 2 20.92 -12.81 38.12
C GLY A 2 19.46 -12.44 38.05
N ASP A 3 19.17 -11.14 38.12
CA ASP A 3 17.84 -10.65 37.81
C ASP A 3 17.67 -10.69 36.29
N ASN A 4 16.81 -11.61 35.85
CA ASN A 4 16.16 -11.60 34.54
C ASN A 4 15.36 -10.29 34.42
N ILE A 5 16.02 -9.22 33.98
CA ILE A 5 15.35 -7.98 33.60
C ILE A 5 15.31 -7.97 32.07
N GLU A 6 14.25 -8.55 31.50
CA GLU A 6 13.75 -8.13 30.19
C GLU A 6 13.80 -6.61 30.15
N ALA A 7 14.46 -6.05 29.14
CA ALA A 7 14.55 -4.60 28.99
C ALA A 7 13.13 -4.01 29.02
N ALA A 8 12.87 -3.11 29.96
CA ALA A 8 11.53 -2.63 30.26
C ALA A 8 10.90 -2.05 28.98
N ALA A 9 9.79 -2.65 28.53
CA ALA A 9 9.04 -2.17 27.38
C ALA A 9 8.56 -0.73 27.63
N PRO A 10 8.29 0.08 26.59
CA PRO A 10 7.99 1.50 26.78
C PRO A 10 6.77 1.76 27.64
N HIS A 11 5.79 0.86 27.64
CA HIS A 11 4.64 0.93 28.54
C HIS A 11 5.02 0.84 30.03
N SER A 12 6.23 0.41 30.35
CA SER A 12 6.81 0.45 31.69
C SER A 12 7.47 1.79 32.03
N THR A 13 7.69 2.65 31.04
CA THR A 13 8.42 3.93 31.17
C THR A 13 7.52 5.14 30.96
N PHE A 14 6.50 5.02 30.10
CA PHE A 14 5.59 6.09 29.72
C PHE A 14 4.16 5.77 30.14
N ASP A 15 3.41 6.81 30.49
CA ASP A 15 1.97 6.67 30.71
C ASP A 15 1.33 6.24 29.39
N THR A 16 0.68 5.08 29.41
CA THR A 16 0.27 4.39 28.17
C THR A 16 -1.23 4.34 28.05
N ILE A 17 -1.74 4.81 26.91
CA ILE A 17 -3.13 4.59 26.49
C ILE A 17 -3.21 3.28 25.71
N LEU A 18 -4.03 2.34 26.19
CA LEU A 18 -4.27 1.08 25.51
C LEU A 18 -5.43 1.21 24.52
N VAL A 19 -5.19 0.92 23.25
CA VAL A 19 -6.22 0.87 22.20
C VAL A 19 -6.56 -0.58 21.92
N LEU A 20 -7.83 -0.96 22.14
CA LEU A 20 -8.33 -2.32 21.86
C LEU A 20 -9.03 -2.32 20.50
N ASP A 21 -8.45 -3.05 19.55
CA ASP A 21 -8.86 -3.01 18.15
C ASP A 21 -9.98 -4.01 17.82
N PHE A 22 -11.13 -3.48 17.42
CA PHE A 22 -12.28 -4.21 16.85
C PHE A 22 -12.21 -4.33 15.31
N GLY A 23 -11.05 -4.02 14.73
CA GLY A 23 -10.65 -4.16 13.33
C GLY A 23 -11.25 -3.13 12.38
N SER A 24 -11.43 -1.90 12.85
CA SER A 24 -11.58 -0.76 11.93
C SER A 24 -10.32 -0.58 11.10
N GLN A 25 -10.50 -0.21 9.84
CA GLN A 25 -9.39 0.18 8.95
C GLN A 25 -8.65 1.43 9.47
N THR A 26 -9.31 2.25 10.30
CA THR A 26 -8.78 3.52 10.83
C THR A 26 -8.20 3.41 12.23
N SER A 27 -8.24 2.25 12.91
CA SER A 27 -7.81 2.13 14.31
C SER A 27 -6.38 2.63 14.52
N HIS A 28 -5.47 2.35 13.57
CA HIS A 28 -4.07 2.78 13.63
C HIS A 28 -3.90 4.31 13.64
N LEU A 29 -4.88 5.06 13.12
CA LEU A 29 -4.88 6.52 13.17
C LEU A 29 -5.11 7.04 14.60
N ILE A 30 -5.83 6.32 15.46
CA ILE A 30 -6.00 6.68 16.88
C ILE A 30 -4.64 6.80 17.54
N LEU A 31 -3.77 5.80 17.33
CA LEU A 31 -2.40 5.81 17.82
C LEU A 31 -1.64 7.01 17.27
N ARG A 32 -1.67 7.24 15.94
CA ARG A 32 -0.97 8.37 15.33
C ARG A 32 -1.39 9.72 15.94
N ARG A 33 -2.69 9.90 16.23
CA ARG A 33 -3.18 11.11 16.91
C ARG A 33 -2.66 11.21 18.34
N LEU A 34 -2.68 10.14 19.12
CA LEU A 34 -2.14 10.13 20.49
C LEU A 34 -0.63 10.42 20.50
N ARG A 35 0.12 9.83 19.57
CA ARG A 35 1.57 10.09 19.39
C ARG A 35 1.84 11.55 19.01
N SER A 36 1.02 12.15 18.15
CA SER A 36 1.14 13.57 17.81
C SER A 36 0.90 14.51 19.00
N LEU A 37 0.21 14.01 20.03
CA LEU A 37 -0.02 14.69 21.31
C LEU A 37 1.08 14.38 22.34
N LYS A 38 2.16 13.71 21.94
CA LYS A 38 3.26 13.23 22.80
C LYS A 38 2.81 12.27 23.91
N VAL A 39 1.75 11.51 23.66
CA VAL A 39 1.27 10.44 24.57
C VAL A 39 1.59 9.09 23.95
N TYR A 40 2.24 8.21 24.71
CA TYR A 40 2.48 6.84 24.26
C TYR A 40 1.17 6.06 24.23
N ALA A 41 0.97 5.30 23.16
CA ALA A 41 -0.20 4.46 23.01
C ALA A 41 0.17 3.13 22.35
N GLU A 42 -0.42 2.06 22.82
CA GLU A 42 -0.21 0.70 22.33
C GLU A 42 -1.55 0.10 21.90
N MET A 43 -1.56 -0.66 20.81
CA MET A 43 -2.74 -1.32 20.28
C MET A 43 -2.61 -2.84 20.41
N LEU A 44 -3.68 -3.44 20.92
CA LEU A 44 -3.86 -4.89 21.02
C LEU A 44 -5.20 -5.29 20.41
N SER A 45 -5.38 -6.58 20.13
CA SER A 45 -6.68 -7.11 19.72
C SER A 45 -7.71 -6.87 20.83
N CYS A 46 -8.96 -6.57 20.46
CA CYS A 46 -10.06 -6.52 21.42
C CYS A 46 -10.25 -7.83 22.21
N THR A 47 -9.82 -8.97 21.65
CA THR A 47 -9.93 -10.28 22.30
C THR A 47 -8.84 -10.58 23.33
N THR A 48 -7.83 -9.71 23.46
CA THR A 48 -6.76 -9.87 24.45
C THR A 48 -7.34 -9.89 25.86
N LYS A 49 -6.95 -10.88 26.66
CA LYS A 49 -7.36 -10.95 28.07
C LYS A 49 -6.55 -9.98 28.90
N LEU A 50 -7.21 -9.23 29.77
CA LEU A 50 -6.50 -8.29 30.63
C LEU A 50 -5.56 -8.99 31.62
N ALA A 51 -5.87 -10.25 31.97
CA ALA A 51 -5.00 -11.07 32.80
C ALA A 51 -3.61 -11.31 32.18
N ASP A 52 -3.50 -11.17 30.85
CA ASP A 52 -2.24 -11.35 30.13
C ASP A 52 -1.38 -10.07 30.13
N LEU A 53 -1.94 -8.93 30.56
CA LEU A 53 -1.18 -7.67 30.66
C LEU A 53 -0.32 -7.65 31.93
N THR A 54 0.97 -7.40 31.75
CA THR A 54 1.95 -7.24 32.84
C THR A 54 1.98 -5.83 33.42
N TRP A 55 1.17 -4.91 32.89
CA TRP A 55 1.15 -3.48 33.21
C TRP A 55 -0.28 -2.93 33.26
N LYS A 56 -0.44 -1.73 33.84
CA LYS A 56 -1.74 -1.04 33.94
C LYS A 56 -1.77 0.22 33.06
N PRO A 57 -2.69 0.33 32.08
CA PRO A 57 -2.84 1.54 31.27
C PRO A 57 -3.33 2.74 32.06
N ALA A 58 -2.98 3.93 31.59
CA ALA A 58 -3.53 5.20 32.08
C ALA A 58 -5.00 5.39 31.63
N GLY A 59 -5.37 4.81 30.48
CA GLY A 59 -6.73 4.80 29.94
C GLY A 59 -6.87 3.83 28.79
N ILE A 60 -8.11 3.46 28.46
CA ILE A 60 -8.44 2.48 27.41
C ILE A 60 -9.31 3.13 26.33
N ILE A 61 -8.99 2.91 25.07
CA ILE A 61 -9.83 3.26 23.93
C ILE A 61 -10.33 1.99 23.25
N LEU A 62 -11.64 1.82 23.14
CA LEU A 62 -12.29 0.77 22.36
C LEU A 62 -12.50 1.30 20.94
N SER A 63 -11.83 0.74 19.94
CA SER A 63 -11.87 1.26 18.57
C SER A 63 -13.20 0.96 17.86
N GLY A 64 -13.36 1.51 16.66
CA GLY A 64 -14.43 1.11 15.75
C GLY A 64 -14.21 -0.29 15.17
N GLY A 65 -15.24 -0.81 14.50
CA GLY A 65 -15.20 -2.12 13.87
C GLY A 65 -16.26 -2.24 12.77
N PRO A 66 -16.06 -3.15 11.80
CA PRO A 66 -16.99 -3.34 10.69
C PRO A 66 -18.18 -4.26 11.03
N SER A 67 -18.14 -4.94 12.19
CA SER A 67 -19.16 -5.89 12.63
C SER A 67 -20.34 -5.18 13.28
N SER A 68 -21.48 -5.86 13.39
CA SER A 68 -22.58 -5.45 14.28
C SER A 68 -22.33 -6.04 15.67
N VAL A 69 -22.56 -5.29 16.74
CA VAL A 69 -22.24 -5.76 18.11
C VAL A 69 -23.09 -6.95 18.57
N TYR A 70 -24.27 -7.12 17.99
CA TYR A 70 -25.24 -8.17 18.34
C TYR A 70 -25.15 -9.40 17.43
N ASP A 71 -24.26 -9.41 16.43
CA ASP A 71 -24.12 -10.56 15.52
C ASP A 71 -23.47 -11.76 16.23
N GLU A 72 -23.82 -12.98 15.82
CA GLU A 72 -23.19 -14.19 16.32
C GLU A 72 -21.70 -14.22 15.93
N GLY A 73 -20.82 -14.32 16.93
CA GLY A 73 -19.37 -14.26 16.73
C GLY A 73 -18.80 -12.84 16.61
N ALA A 74 -19.57 -11.81 16.96
CA ALA A 74 -19.08 -10.45 17.05
C ALA A 74 -17.90 -10.33 18.04
N PRO A 75 -16.90 -9.48 17.74
CA PRO A 75 -15.74 -9.29 18.61
C PRO A 75 -16.14 -8.55 19.89
N HIS A 76 -15.89 -9.14 21.05
CA HIS A 76 -16.15 -8.52 22.34
C HIS A 76 -14.87 -8.40 23.16
N VAL A 77 -14.80 -7.33 23.95
CA VAL A 77 -13.69 -7.11 24.86
C VAL A 77 -13.80 -7.95 26.12
N ASP A 78 -12.66 -8.30 26.72
CA ASP A 78 -12.61 -8.95 28.02
C ASP A 78 -13.40 -8.15 29.08
N PRO A 79 -14.40 -8.76 29.77
CA PRO A 79 -15.18 -8.06 30.79
C PRO A 79 -14.40 -7.31 31.86
N ALA A 80 -13.21 -7.81 32.21
CA ALA A 80 -12.33 -7.19 33.19
C ALA A 80 -11.95 -5.74 32.84
N VAL A 81 -12.05 -5.32 31.56
CA VAL A 81 -11.76 -3.95 31.12
C VAL A 81 -12.58 -2.91 31.87
N PHE A 82 -13.84 -3.20 32.17
CA PHE A 82 -14.73 -2.27 32.84
C PHE A 82 -14.50 -2.18 34.35
N ASP A 83 -13.75 -3.12 34.93
CA ASP A 83 -13.45 -3.23 36.35
C ASP A 83 -12.05 -2.72 36.72
N LEU A 84 -11.21 -2.40 35.73
CA LEU A 84 -9.82 -1.98 35.92
C LEU A 84 -9.67 -0.63 36.64
N GLY A 85 -10.74 0.17 36.69
CA GLY A 85 -10.78 1.47 37.36
C GLY A 85 -9.96 2.54 36.64
N VAL A 86 -9.84 2.44 35.32
CA VAL A 86 -9.19 3.43 34.45
C VAL A 86 -10.24 4.05 33.51
N PRO A 87 -10.03 5.27 32.98
CA PRO A 87 -10.94 5.87 32.02
C PRO A 87 -11.07 5.06 30.73
N ILE A 88 -12.27 5.07 30.14
CA ILE A 88 -12.59 4.33 28.91
C ILE A 88 -13.25 5.27 27.90
N LEU A 89 -12.82 5.21 26.64
CA LEU A 89 -13.46 5.87 25.51
C LEU A 89 -13.84 4.83 24.45
N GLY A 90 -15.13 4.68 24.16
CA GLY A 90 -15.63 3.88 23.05
C GLY A 90 -15.84 4.71 21.78
N ILE A 91 -15.26 4.28 20.66
CA ILE A 91 -15.40 4.93 19.35
C ILE A 91 -16.22 4.03 18.43
N CYS A 92 -17.33 4.53 17.91
CA CYS A 92 -18.24 3.83 17.00
C CYS A 92 -18.65 2.44 17.55
N TYR A 93 -18.08 1.34 17.05
CA TYR A 93 -18.30 0.00 17.60
C TYR A 93 -17.98 -0.08 19.10
N GLY A 94 -16.90 0.55 19.56
CA GLY A 94 -16.58 0.62 20.99
C GLY A 94 -17.66 1.33 21.82
N CYS A 95 -18.34 2.33 21.25
CA CYS A 95 -19.49 2.98 21.89
C CYS A 95 -20.70 2.02 21.95
N GLN A 96 -20.91 1.25 20.90
CA GLN A 96 -21.96 0.23 20.84
C GLN A 96 -21.70 -0.92 21.84
N GLU A 97 -20.46 -1.36 21.98
CA GLU A 97 -20.04 -2.38 22.98
C GLU A 97 -20.36 -1.92 24.41
N LEU A 98 -20.10 -0.64 24.74
CA LEU A 98 -20.46 -0.05 26.03
C LEU A 98 -21.97 -0.14 26.29
N ALA A 99 -22.77 0.21 25.29
CA ALA A 99 -24.23 0.24 25.40
C ALA A 99 -24.85 -1.17 25.44
N TRP A 100 -24.39 -2.05 24.56
CA TRP A 100 -24.88 -3.41 24.38
C TRP A 100 -24.64 -4.28 25.61
N ARG A 101 -23.47 -4.11 26.27
CA ARG A 101 -23.14 -4.83 27.50
C ARG A 101 -24.10 -4.56 28.66
N ILE A 102 -24.69 -3.36 28.71
CA ILE A 102 -25.68 -2.99 29.74
C ILE A 102 -27.03 -3.60 29.38
N ASP A 103 -27.47 -3.40 28.14
CA ASP A 103 -28.67 -4.04 27.58
C ASP A 103 -28.51 -4.15 26.06
N ALA A 104 -28.68 -5.37 25.53
CA ALA A 104 -28.59 -5.63 24.09
C ALA A 104 -29.61 -4.80 23.28
N GLN A 105 -30.73 -4.37 23.88
CA GLN A 105 -31.73 -3.51 23.23
C GLN A 105 -31.27 -2.06 23.04
N ASN A 106 -30.14 -1.65 23.63
CA ASN A 106 -29.63 -0.30 23.49
C ASN A 106 -29.09 -0.02 22.08
N VAL A 107 -28.66 -1.06 21.36
CA VAL A 107 -28.08 -0.95 20.02
C VAL A 107 -28.99 -1.66 19.03
N ALA A 108 -29.28 -0.98 17.92
CA ALA A 108 -29.99 -1.60 16.82
C ALA A 108 -29.47 -1.08 15.48
N ARG A 109 -29.80 -1.82 14.43
CA ARG A 109 -29.51 -1.44 13.06
C ARG A 109 -30.22 -0.15 12.69
N GLY A 110 -29.48 0.83 12.18
CA GLY A 110 -30.05 2.08 11.70
C GLY A 110 -30.95 1.87 10.48
N SER A 111 -31.99 2.69 10.36
CA SER A 111 -32.90 2.70 9.21
C SER A 111 -32.24 3.20 7.92
N THR A 112 -31.17 3.99 8.06
CA THR A 112 -30.39 4.58 6.97
C THR A 112 -28.91 4.55 7.36
N ARG A 113 -28.05 4.28 6.38
CA ARG A 113 -26.60 4.38 6.56
C ARG A 113 -26.20 5.86 6.69
N GLU A 114 -25.56 6.24 7.79
CA GLU A 114 -24.99 7.57 7.97
C GLU A 114 -23.49 7.47 7.71
N TYR A 115 -23.13 7.71 6.44
CA TYR A 115 -21.75 7.81 5.98
C TYR A 115 -21.53 9.22 5.48
N GLY A 116 -20.69 9.97 6.19
CA GLY A 116 -20.28 11.29 5.75
C GLY A 116 -20.19 12.33 6.86
N GLU A 117 -20.00 13.55 6.40
CA GLU A 117 -19.87 14.73 7.23
C GLU A 117 -21.24 15.20 7.76
N THR A 118 -21.27 15.55 9.04
CA THR A 118 -22.49 16.02 9.72
C THR A 118 -22.12 16.95 10.88
N ASP A 119 -23.08 17.78 11.29
CA ASP A 119 -22.89 18.69 12.41
C ASP A 119 -23.32 18.02 13.72
N LEU A 120 -22.37 17.90 14.63
CA LEU A 120 -22.56 17.45 16.00
C LEU A 120 -22.93 18.65 16.88
N THR A 121 -24.01 18.51 17.64
CA THR A 121 -24.38 19.43 18.72
C THR A 121 -23.89 18.87 20.04
N ILE A 122 -23.13 19.65 20.81
CA ILE A 122 -22.59 19.27 22.11
C ILE A 122 -23.56 19.71 23.20
N HIS A 123 -23.88 18.81 24.13
CA HIS A 123 -24.74 19.06 25.27
C HIS A 123 -23.92 19.14 26.55
N LYS A 124 -23.97 20.28 27.23
CA LYS A 124 -23.28 20.47 28.52
C LYS A 124 -24.19 20.01 29.66
N VAL A 125 -23.67 19.12 30.49
CA VAL A 125 -24.34 18.63 31.71
C VAL A 125 -23.73 19.24 32.98
N ASN A 126 -22.70 20.09 32.85
CA ASN A 126 -21.97 20.80 33.90
C ASN A 126 -21.33 19.87 34.95
N ASP A 127 -20.74 18.77 34.48
CA ASP A 127 -20.07 17.77 35.33
C ASP A 127 -18.83 17.18 34.62
N HIS A 128 -18.18 16.15 35.19
CA HIS A 128 -17.03 15.46 34.59
C HIS A 128 -17.34 14.90 33.19
N ALA A 129 -18.60 14.64 32.90
CA ALA A 129 -19.10 14.22 31.59
C ALA A 129 -18.79 15.23 30.47
N ASP A 130 -18.61 16.52 30.78
CA ASP A 130 -18.27 17.56 29.78
C ASP A 130 -16.79 17.55 29.38
N ARG A 131 -15.93 16.86 30.15
CA ARG A 131 -14.46 16.92 29.97
C ARG A 131 -14.00 16.45 28.58
N LEU A 132 -14.74 15.54 27.94
CA LEU A 132 -14.38 15.03 26.62
C LEU A 132 -14.45 16.12 25.53
N PHE A 133 -15.44 17.02 25.63
CA PHE A 133 -15.66 18.10 24.65
C PHE A 133 -15.22 19.48 25.16
N ASP A 134 -14.45 19.53 26.25
CA ASP A 134 -13.97 20.77 26.85
C ASP A 134 -13.15 21.61 25.84
N GLY A 135 -13.50 22.90 25.71
CA GLY A 135 -12.88 23.83 24.77
C GLY A 135 -13.33 23.69 23.30
N LEU A 136 -14.29 22.82 22.98
CA LEU A 136 -14.71 22.55 21.59
C LEU A 136 -15.90 23.39 21.10
N GLY A 137 -16.50 24.19 21.98
CA GLY A 137 -17.69 24.99 21.67
C GLY A 137 -18.98 24.19 21.80
N ASP A 138 -20.05 24.66 21.18
CA ASP A 138 -21.38 24.03 21.28
C ASP A 138 -21.71 23.16 20.04
N SER A 139 -20.90 23.25 18.97
CA SER A 139 -21.04 22.41 17.79
C SER A 139 -19.71 22.08 17.13
N LEU A 140 -19.65 20.93 16.45
CA LEU A 140 -18.49 20.44 15.72
C LEU A 140 -18.92 19.83 14.39
N HIS A 141 -18.11 20.05 13.37
CA HIS A 141 -18.24 19.32 12.12
C HIS A 141 -17.46 18.00 12.22
N VAL A 142 -18.13 16.88 12.04
CA VAL A 142 -17.57 15.55 12.31
C VAL A 142 -17.91 14.57 11.21
N PHE A 143 -17.10 13.53 11.08
CA PHE A 143 -17.36 12.42 10.19
C PHE A 143 -17.97 11.24 10.94
N MET A 144 -19.15 10.83 10.50
CA MET A 144 -19.86 9.65 11.01
C MET A 144 -19.76 8.53 9.97
N SER A 145 -19.50 7.32 10.46
CA SER A 145 -19.40 6.12 9.64
C SER A 145 -19.99 4.95 10.40
N HIS A 146 -21.31 4.95 10.53
CA HIS A 146 -22.00 3.89 11.25
C HIS A 146 -23.30 3.52 10.58
N PHE A 147 -23.62 2.24 10.68
CA PHE A 147 -24.90 1.72 10.26
C PHE A 147 -25.76 1.38 11.46
N ASP A 148 -25.17 0.71 12.44
CA ASP A 148 -25.76 0.55 13.76
C ASP A 148 -25.66 1.84 14.55
N LYS A 149 -26.64 2.06 15.43
CA LYS A 149 -26.64 3.20 16.34
C LYS A 149 -27.27 2.81 17.67
N LEU A 150 -26.97 3.62 18.68
CA LEU A 150 -27.72 3.57 19.93
C LEU A 150 -29.15 4.03 19.65
N VAL A 151 -30.12 3.20 20.03
CA VAL A 151 -31.56 3.50 19.96
C VAL A 151 -32.15 3.80 21.33
N ARG A 152 -31.42 3.48 22.40
CA ARG A 152 -31.74 3.86 23.78
C ARG A 152 -30.45 4.28 24.49
N LEU A 153 -30.59 5.24 25.40
CA LEU A 153 -29.51 5.64 26.29
C LEU A 153 -29.29 4.52 27.33
N PRO A 154 -28.07 3.99 27.49
CA PRO A 154 -27.79 2.97 28.50
C PRO A 154 -28.01 3.50 29.93
N GLU A 155 -28.43 2.64 30.84
CA GLU A 155 -28.63 3.02 32.24
C GLU A 155 -27.34 3.55 32.87
N GLY A 156 -27.44 4.65 33.62
CA GLY A 156 -26.29 5.31 34.25
C GLY A 156 -25.49 6.23 33.33
N PHE A 157 -25.92 6.42 32.08
CA PHE A 157 -25.31 7.37 31.14
C PHE A 157 -26.16 8.64 30.97
N VAL A 158 -25.52 9.68 30.44
CA VAL A 158 -26.12 10.92 29.97
C VAL A 158 -25.66 11.21 28.55
N THR A 159 -26.52 11.86 27.76
CA THR A 159 -26.17 12.32 26.42
C THR A 159 -25.33 13.59 26.51
N ILE A 160 -24.14 13.57 25.89
CA ILE A 160 -23.22 14.71 25.81
C ILE A 160 -23.05 15.24 24.39
N ALA A 161 -23.55 14.52 23.37
CA ALA A 161 -23.61 15.02 22.00
C ALA A 161 -24.70 14.32 21.16
N SER A 162 -25.26 15.04 20.18
CA SER A 162 -26.26 14.52 19.23
C SER A 162 -26.06 15.06 17.82
N THR A 163 -26.52 14.32 16.80
CA THR A 163 -26.69 14.81 15.42
C THR A 163 -28.16 14.75 15.01
N LYS A 164 -28.49 15.19 13.80
CA LYS A 164 -29.83 15.00 13.23
C LYS A 164 -30.22 13.53 13.04
N GLY A 165 -29.24 12.64 12.79
CA GLY A 165 -29.45 11.22 12.54
C GLY A 165 -29.27 10.31 13.77
N ALA A 166 -28.52 10.78 14.78
CA ALA A 166 -28.16 10.04 15.98
C ALA A 166 -28.34 10.89 17.24
N GLU A 167 -29.41 10.61 18.02
CA GLU A 167 -29.69 11.29 19.29
C GLU A 167 -28.58 11.04 20.33
N PHE A 168 -28.05 9.83 20.38
CA PHE A 168 -26.99 9.42 21.32
C PHE A 168 -25.62 9.38 20.62
N ALA A 169 -25.28 10.44 19.88
CA ALA A 169 -24.00 10.52 19.16
C ALA A 169 -22.79 10.62 20.10
N GLY A 170 -22.98 11.09 21.32
CA GLY A 170 -22.00 11.03 22.40
C GLY A 170 -22.69 10.79 23.75
N ILE A 171 -22.14 9.86 24.53
CA ILE A 171 -22.63 9.47 25.85
C ILE A 171 -21.49 9.49 26.88
N ALA A 172 -21.81 9.79 28.13
CA ALA A 172 -20.88 9.69 29.26
C ALA A 172 -21.55 9.05 30.47
N HIS A 173 -20.81 8.25 31.21
CA HIS A 173 -21.30 7.64 32.45
C HIS A 173 -21.37 8.71 33.56
N GLN A 174 -22.44 8.70 34.36
CA GLN A 174 -22.73 9.73 35.38
C GLN A 174 -21.75 9.78 36.55
N SER A 175 -21.12 8.67 36.93
CA SER A 175 -20.15 8.63 38.04
C SER A 175 -18.76 8.12 37.68
N LYS A 176 -18.60 7.45 36.53
CA LYS A 176 -17.34 6.84 36.10
C LYS A 176 -16.76 7.62 34.91
N PRO A 177 -15.43 7.65 34.72
CA PRO A 177 -14.80 8.30 33.57
C PRO A 177 -14.91 7.43 32.30
N ILE A 178 -16.13 7.05 31.92
CA ILE A 178 -16.44 6.22 30.77
C ILE A 178 -17.24 7.05 29.77
N PHE A 179 -16.77 7.07 28.53
CA PHE A 179 -17.31 7.88 27.45
C PHE A 179 -17.52 7.03 26.20
N GLY A 180 -18.51 7.38 25.38
CA GLY A 180 -18.77 6.75 24.10
C GLY A 180 -19.12 7.81 23.04
N ILE A 181 -18.58 7.68 21.83
CA ILE A 181 -18.86 8.57 20.70
C ILE A 181 -19.14 7.75 19.43
N GLN A 182 -20.09 8.19 18.62
CA GLN A 182 -20.50 7.54 17.37
C GLN A 182 -19.83 8.15 16.12
N LEU A 183 -18.78 8.96 16.34
CA LEU A 183 -17.98 9.62 15.31
C LEU A 183 -16.53 9.12 15.35
N HIS A 184 -15.77 9.41 14.29
CA HIS A 184 -14.34 9.05 14.19
C HIS A 184 -13.46 10.29 14.42
N PRO A 185 -12.91 10.51 15.64
CA PRO A 185 -12.04 11.65 15.91
C PRO A 185 -10.63 11.49 15.30
N GLU A 186 -10.26 10.28 14.89
CA GLU A 186 -8.92 9.95 14.39
C GLU A 186 -8.69 10.38 12.93
N ILE A 187 -9.76 10.51 12.14
CA ILE A 187 -9.70 10.84 10.71
C ILE A 187 -9.67 12.35 10.48
N SER A 188 -9.03 12.78 9.39
CA SER A 188 -8.85 14.20 9.05
C SER A 188 -10.15 14.96 8.76
N HIS A 189 -11.19 14.27 8.30
CA HIS A 189 -12.51 14.87 8.04
C HIS A 189 -13.15 15.44 9.32
N THR A 190 -12.82 14.88 10.49
CA THR A 190 -13.17 15.47 11.79
C THR A 190 -12.08 16.47 12.18
N ALA A 191 -12.18 17.71 11.70
CA ALA A 191 -11.11 18.72 11.80
C ALA A 191 -10.56 18.92 13.23
N ARG A 192 -11.44 18.91 14.24
CA ARG A 192 -11.08 19.06 15.67
C ARG A 192 -11.04 17.73 16.44
N GLY A 193 -11.00 16.59 15.75
CA GLY A 193 -11.00 15.27 16.36
C GLY A 193 -9.78 14.99 17.22
N THR A 194 -8.62 15.54 16.86
CA THR A 194 -7.39 15.44 17.66
C THR A 194 -7.56 16.08 19.05
N GLU A 195 -8.35 17.14 19.17
CA GLU A 195 -8.62 17.79 20.45
C GLU A 195 -9.52 16.92 21.35
N ILE A 196 -10.46 16.16 20.78
CA ILE A 196 -11.27 15.17 21.54
C ILE A 196 -10.35 14.11 22.15
N LEU A 197 -9.43 13.55 21.35
CA LEU A 197 -8.46 12.57 21.83
C LEU A 197 -7.48 13.16 22.84
N SER A 198 -7.10 14.43 22.67
CA SER A 198 -6.28 15.19 23.63
C SER A 198 -6.98 15.36 24.98
N ASN A 199 -8.26 15.76 24.97
CA ASN A 199 -9.06 15.86 26.18
C ASN A 199 -9.14 14.51 26.90
N PHE A 200 -9.38 13.42 26.18
CA PHE A 200 -9.40 12.08 26.78
C PHE A 200 -8.04 11.69 27.37
N ALA A 201 -6.96 11.76 26.60
CA ALA A 201 -5.65 11.30 27.03
C ALA A 201 -5.03 12.18 28.14
N LEU A 202 -5.05 13.51 27.97
CA LEU A 202 -4.36 14.44 28.87
C LEU A 202 -5.23 14.89 30.04
N LYS A 203 -6.52 15.18 29.83
CA LYS A 203 -7.39 15.72 30.89
C LYS A 203 -8.15 14.63 31.65
N VAL A 204 -8.67 13.63 30.94
CA VAL A 204 -9.45 12.55 31.57
C VAL A 204 -8.54 11.48 32.15
N CYS A 205 -7.57 10.97 31.38
CA CYS A 205 -6.63 9.96 31.84
C CYS A 205 -5.48 10.54 32.66
N GLY A 206 -5.16 11.83 32.49
CA GLY A 206 -4.03 12.46 33.16
C GLY A 206 -2.67 11.95 32.67
N ALA A 207 -2.61 11.38 31.46
CA ALA A 207 -1.37 10.87 30.90
C ALA A 207 -0.38 12.02 30.66
N ARG A 208 0.89 11.80 30.99
CA ARG A 208 1.95 12.77 30.71
C ARG A 208 2.28 12.82 29.22
N ALA A 209 2.50 14.03 28.73
CA ALA A 209 2.89 14.31 27.35
C ALA A 209 4.43 14.27 27.20
N ASP A 210 5.06 13.16 27.59
CA ASP A 210 6.53 12.99 27.64
C ASP A 210 7.08 12.00 26.60
N TRP A 211 6.25 11.56 25.66
CA TRP A 211 6.70 10.84 24.46
C TRP A 211 7.35 11.81 23.47
N GLU A 212 8.66 12.01 23.63
CA GLU A 212 9.49 12.78 22.72
C GLU A 212 10.63 11.92 22.16
N MET A 213 10.93 12.11 20.86
CA MET A 213 11.92 11.31 20.14
C MET A 213 13.35 11.48 20.67
N GLU A 214 13.69 12.63 21.26
CA GLU A 214 15.03 12.86 21.84
C GLU A 214 15.34 11.87 22.97
N ASN A 215 14.34 11.55 23.80
CA ASN A 215 14.46 10.55 24.86
C ASN A 215 14.51 9.11 24.34
N PHE A 216 14.07 8.86 23.10
CA PHE A 216 14.02 7.54 22.51
C PHE A 216 15.42 7.07 22.07
N THR A 217 16.22 7.93 21.42
CA THR A 217 17.55 7.56 20.90
C THR A 217 18.46 6.97 21.97
N GLU A 218 18.66 7.69 23.06
CA GLU A 218 19.61 7.28 24.11
C GLU A 218 19.16 5.99 24.80
N LYS A 219 17.86 5.88 25.09
CA LYS A 219 17.26 4.68 25.70
C LYS A 219 17.40 3.48 24.79
N GLU A 220 17.16 3.66 23.50
CA GLU A 220 17.22 2.60 22.51
C GLU A 220 18.66 2.12 22.27
N ILE A 221 19.63 3.03 22.26
CA ILE A 221 21.06 2.70 22.22
C ILE A 221 21.45 1.84 23.43
N ILE A 222 21.02 2.22 24.64
CA ILE A 222 21.28 1.44 25.87
C ILE A 222 20.62 0.05 25.77
N ARG A 223 19.38 -0.01 25.27
CA ARG A 223 18.64 -1.26 25.07
C ARG A 223 19.38 -2.21 24.11
N ILE A 224 19.80 -1.70 22.96
CA ILE A 224 20.53 -2.47 21.94
C ILE A 224 21.85 -3.00 22.52
N ARG A 225 22.63 -2.16 23.21
CA ARG A 225 23.90 -2.59 23.83
C ARG A 225 23.69 -3.72 24.84
N LYS A 226 22.66 -3.62 25.68
CA LYS A 226 22.34 -4.67 26.67
C LYS A 226 21.87 -5.97 26.00
N LEU A 227 21.06 -5.87 24.94
CA LEU A 227 20.46 -7.03 24.26
C LEU A 227 21.50 -7.80 23.42
N VAL A 228 22.34 -7.06 22.68
CA VAL A 228 23.41 -7.64 21.84
C VAL A 228 24.60 -8.07 22.70
N GLY A 229 24.81 -7.44 23.85
CA GLY A 229 25.95 -7.72 24.72
C GLY A 229 27.28 -7.23 24.13
N ASP A 230 28.39 -7.72 24.69
CA ASP A 230 29.72 -7.19 24.38
C ASP A 230 30.39 -7.85 23.16
N SER A 231 30.02 -9.09 22.83
CA SER A 231 30.72 -9.91 21.82
C SER A 231 29.90 -10.26 20.58
N ALA A 232 28.57 -10.22 20.64
CA ALA A 232 27.76 -10.64 19.50
C ALA A 232 27.87 -9.63 18.34
N GLN A 233 27.82 -10.15 17.12
CA GLN A 233 27.81 -9.35 15.90
C GLN A 233 26.38 -9.30 15.32
N VAL A 234 26.11 -8.21 14.58
CA VAL A 234 24.79 -7.97 14.01
C VAL A 234 24.92 -7.71 12.52
N ILE A 235 24.15 -8.44 11.72
CA ILE A 235 24.02 -8.21 10.29
C ILE A 235 22.70 -7.51 9.99
N GLY A 236 22.66 -6.64 8.99
CA GLY A 236 21.44 -5.95 8.60
C GLY A 236 21.32 -5.77 7.10
N ALA A 237 20.12 -5.99 6.57
CA ALA A 237 19.79 -5.68 5.19
C ALA A 237 19.54 -4.17 5.02
N VAL A 238 20.51 -3.46 4.43
CA VAL A 238 20.44 -2.00 4.25
C VAL A 238 20.18 -1.67 2.79
N SER A 239 18.89 -1.60 2.45
CA SER A 239 18.40 -1.31 1.09
C SER A 239 18.58 0.15 0.64
N GLY A 240 18.95 1.06 1.55
CA GLY A 240 18.96 2.52 1.29
C GLY A 240 17.56 3.15 1.34
N GLY A 241 16.55 2.41 1.82
CA GLY A 241 15.27 2.98 2.25
C GLY A 241 15.40 3.66 3.62
N VAL A 242 14.44 4.54 3.94
CA VAL A 242 14.45 5.32 5.19
C VAL A 242 14.61 4.42 6.43
N ASP A 243 13.80 3.36 6.54
CA ASP A 243 13.74 2.56 7.76
C ASP A 243 15.05 1.78 7.99
N SER A 244 15.56 1.15 6.93
CA SER A 244 16.82 0.40 7.02
C SER A 244 18.03 1.32 7.23
N THR A 245 17.99 2.55 6.69
CA THR A 245 19.06 3.55 6.88
C THR A 245 19.06 4.09 8.30
N VAL A 246 17.89 4.41 8.86
CA VAL A 246 17.72 4.85 10.24
C VAL A 246 18.14 3.75 11.22
N ALA A 247 17.68 2.52 11.00
CA ALA A 247 18.08 1.37 11.82
C ALA A 247 19.60 1.13 11.74
N ALA A 248 20.20 1.21 10.55
CA ALA A 248 21.64 1.05 10.36
C ALA A 248 22.46 2.13 11.10
N LYS A 249 22.01 3.39 11.05
CA LYS A 249 22.64 4.50 11.76
C LYS A 249 22.57 4.31 13.28
N LEU A 250 21.41 3.90 13.80
CA LEU A 250 21.21 3.57 15.20
C LEU A 250 22.14 2.42 15.65
N MET A 251 22.28 1.37 14.84
CA MET A 251 23.20 0.27 15.15
C MET A 251 24.66 0.71 15.16
N LYS A 252 25.06 1.59 14.22
CA LYS A 252 26.43 2.14 14.20
C LYS A 252 26.74 2.93 15.47
N GLU A 253 25.78 3.70 15.99
CA GLU A 253 25.96 4.43 17.26
C GLU A 253 25.93 3.52 18.49
N ALA A 254 25.11 2.46 18.44
CA ALA A 254 24.99 1.52 19.54
C ALA A 254 26.21 0.59 19.67
N ILE A 255 26.63 -0.08 18.59
CA ILE A 255 27.63 -1.16 18.65
C ILE A 255 28.83 -0.96 17.73
N GLY A 256 28.90 0.15 17.00
CA GLY A 256 30.06 0.51 16.18
C GLY A 256 30.31 -0.49 15.05
N ASP A 257 31.53 -1.00 14.97
CA ASP A 257 32.00 -1.88 13.88
C ASP A 257 31.53 -3.34 14.01
N ARG A 258 30.80 -3.68 15.08
CA ARG A 258 30.12 -4.98 15.22
C ARG A 258 28.84 -5.08 14.37
N PHE A 259 28.41 -3.96 13.79
CA PHE A 259 27.29 -3.92 12.86
C PHE A 259 27.78 -4.01 11.40
N HIS A 260 27.28 -5.00 10.68
CA HIS A 260 27.58 -5.26 9.27
C HIS A 260 26.38 -4.92 8.41
N ALA A 261 26.46 -3.80 7.71
CA ALA A 261 25.45 -3.39 6.74
C ALA A 261 25.69 -4.09 5.40
N ILE A 262 24.70 -4.85 4.93
CA ILE A 262 24.77 -5.60 3.68
C ILE A 262 23.68 -5.08 2.73
N LEU A 263 24.07 -4.73 1.50
CA LEU A 263 23.18 -4.45 0.39
C LEU A 263 23.34 -5.57 -0.65
N VAL A 264 22.27 -6.34 -0.87
CA VAL A 264 22.25 -7.35 -1.94
C VAL A 264 21.78 -6.71 -3.23
N ASP A 265 22.64 -6.70 -4.25
CA ASP A 265 22.24 -6.37 -5.61
C ASP A 265 21.51 -7.58 -6.21
N THR A 266 20.19 -7.48 -6.25
CA THR A 266 19.33 -8.53 -6.80
C THR A 266 19.33 -8.56 -8.33
N GLY A 267 20.01 -7.62 -8.99
CA GLY A 267 19.84 -7.36 -10.42
C GLY A 267 18.50 -6.69 -10.76
N LEU A 268 17.60 -6.47 -9.77
CA LEU A 268 16.29 -5.84 -9.94
C LEU A 268 16.23 -4.44 -9.30
N MET A 269 17.38 -3.85 -9.01
CA MET A 269 17.50 -2.50 -8.43
C MET A 269 17.33 -1.41 -9.52
N ARG A 270 17.09 -0.14 -9.13
CA ARG A 270 17.09 1.00 -10.07
C ARG A 270 18.48 1.22 -10.68
N LEU A 271 18.53 2.00 -11.77
CA LEU A 271 19.79 2.38 -12.39
C LEU A 271 20.67 3.14 -11.38
N ASN A 272 21.93 2.71 -11.23
CA ASN A 272 22.92 3.27 -10.30
C ASN A 272 22.51 3.25 -8.82
N GLU A 273 21.52 2.46 -8.43
CA GLU A 273 21.00 2.43 -7.05
C GLU A 273 22.06 1.98 -6.04
N CYS A 274 22.71 0.84 -6.29
CA CYS A 274 23.69 0.26 -5.38
C CYS A 274 24.90 1.18 -5.13
N PRO A 275 25.57 1.74 -6.15
CA PRO A 275 26.68 2.66 -5.92
C PRO A 275 26.23 3.95 -5.21
N GLN A 276 25.08 4.53 -5.59
CA GLN A 276 24.55 5.74 -4.92
C GLN A 276 24.25 5.51 -3.44
N VAL A 277 23.66 4.35 -3.10
CA VAL A 277 23.37 3.99 -1.71
C VAL A 277 24.66 3.80 -0.91
N LYS A 278 25.67 3.14 -1.49
CA LYS A 278 26.98 2.97 -0.85
C LYS A 278 27.67 4.29 -0.60
N GLU A 279 27.73 5.16 -1.60
CA GLU A 279 28.31 6.51 -1.49
C GLU A 279 27.58 7.30 -0.40
N SER A 280 26.25 7.37 -0.46
CA SER A 280 25.44 8.12 0.51
C SER A 280 25.61 7.63 1.96
N LEU A 281 25.60 6.30 2.17
CA LEU A 281 25.74 5.72 3.52
C LEU A 281 27.19 5.83 4.06
N ALA A 282 28.19 5.68 3.18
CA ALA A 282 29.59 5.79 3.58
C ALA A 282 29.97 7.25 3.86
N GLU A 283 29.68 8.18 2.94
CA GLU A 283 30.07 9.58 3.04
C GLU A 283 29.30 10.31 4.14
N HIS A 284 27.99 10.10 4.25
CA HIS A 284 27.17 10.86 5.20
C HIS A 284 27.05 10.21 6.57
N LEU A 285 27.12 8.87 6.68
CA LEU A 285 26.83 8.15 7.92
C LEU A 285 28.02 7.36 8.48
N GLY A 286 29.12 7.23 7.73
CA GLY A 286 30.29 6.43 8.16
C GLY A 286 29.96 4.94 8.32
N ILE A 287 28.93 4.45 7.62
CA ILE A 287 28.50 3.05 7.66
C ILE A 287 29.24 2.29 6.57
N ASN A 288 29.99 1.25 6.95
CA ASN A 288 30.66 0.39 5.99
C ASN A 288 29.63 -0.55 5.35
N LEU A 289 29.21 -0.24 4.12
CA LEU A 289 28.24 -1.03 3.37
C LEU A 289 28.95 -2.03 2.45
N THR A 290 28.72 -3.32 2.73
CA THR A 290 29.12 -4.42 1.85
C THR A 290 28.05 -4.63 0.78
N ILE A 291 28.44 -4.54 -0.50
CA ILE A 291 27.57 -4.89 -1.62
C ILE A 291 27.83 -6.34 -2.00
N VAL A 292 26.79 -7.16 -2.01
CA VAL A 292 26.83 -8.55 -2.46
C VAL A 292 26.10 -8.64 -3.79
N ASP A 293 26.79 -9.01 -4.86
CA ASP A 293 26.18 -9.21 -6.18
C ASP A 293 25.51 -10.59 -6.24
N GLY A 294 24.18 -10.60 -6.33
CA GLY A 294 23.37 -11.79 -6.55
C GLY A 294 22.67 -11.79 -7.90
N SER A 295 22.93 -10.82 -8.78
CA SER A 295 22.12 -10.53 -9.96
C SER A 295 21.87 -11.75 -10.86
N GLU A 296 22.91 -12.52 -11.19
CA GLU A 296 22.79 -13.74 -11.98
C GLU A 296 21.94 -14.82 -11.29
N LEU A 297 22.08 -14.97 -9.96
CA LEU A 297 21.32 -15.95 -9.17
C LEU A 297 19.83 -15.61 -9.14
N PHE A 298 19.48 -14.33 -8.96
CA PHE A 298 18.08 -13.89 -8.98
C PHE A 298 17.47 -14.05 -10.37
N LEU A 299 18.16 -13.58 -11.42
CA LEU A 299 17.64 -13.65 -12.79
C LEU A 299 17.47 -15.10 -13.27
N SER A 300 18.40 -15.99 -12.93
CA SER A 300 18.29 -17.42 -13.28
C SER A 300 17.11 -18.11 -12.59
N ARG A 301 16.86 -17.81 -11.31
CA ARG A 301 15.72 -18.38 -10.56
C ARG A 301 14.37 -17.80 -10.98
N LEU A 302 14.33 -16.58 -11.53
CA LEU A 302 13.13 -15.92 -12.01
C LEU A 302 12.80 -16.22 -13.48
N ALA A 303 13.69 -16.91 -14.19
CA ALA A 303 13.49 -17.26 -15.59
C ALA A 303 12.21 -18.07 -15.81
N GLY A 304 11.32 -17.56 -16.67
CA GLY A 304 10.04 -18.22 -16.99
C GLY A 304 8.95 -18.09 -15.93
N VAL A 305 9.18 -17.37 -14.83
CA VAL A 305 8.19 -17.17 -13.77
C VAL A 305 7.29 -15.99 -14.11
N LEU A 306 6.00 -16.27 -14.34
CA LEU A 306 5.00 -15.25 -14.69
C LEU A 306 4.20 -14.75 -13.47
N GLU A 307 3.88 -15.66 -12.56
CA GLU A 307 2.97 -15.42 -11.44
C GLU A 307 3.62 -14.51 -10.38
N PRO A 308 3.01 -13.34 -10.04
CA PRO A 308 3.61 -12.35 -9.15
C PRO A 308 3.98 -12.84 -7.74
N GLU A 309 3.15 -13.67 -7.11
CA GLU A 309 3.41 -14.19 -5.76
C GLU A 309 4.55 -15.21 -5.76
N ALA A 310 4.66 -16.04 -6.80
CA ALA A 310 5.79 -16.94 -7.02
C ALA A 310 7.09 -16.16 -7.17
N LYS A 311 7.09 -15.03 -7.91
CA LYS A 311 8.25 -14.15 -7.99
C LYS A 311 8.65 -13.62 -6.61
N ARG A 312 7.68 -13.17 -5.80
CA ARG A 312 7.94 -12.70 -4.42
C ARG A 312 8.59 -13.78 -3.57
N LYS A 313 8.04 -15.01 -3.60
CA LYS A 313 8.58 -16.16 -2.85
C LYS A 313 10.00 -16.50 -3.28
N ILE A 314 10.26 -16.52 -4.57
CA ILE A 314 11.59 -16.81 -5.13
C ILE A 314 12.58 -15.72 -4.73
N ILE A 315 12.21 -14.44 -4.86
CA ILE A 315 13.08 -13.31 -4.48
C ILE A 315 13.36 -13.35 -2.98
N GLY A 316 12.34 -13.48 -2.14
CA GLY A 316 12.51 -13.56 -0.69
C GLY A 316 13.39 -14.75 -0.28
N GLY A 317 13.13 -15.93 -0.83
CA GLY A 317 13.91 -17.14 -0.56
C GLY A 317 15.39 -17.00 -0.97
N THR A 318 15.64 -16.47 -2.17
CA THR A 318 17.01 -16.27 -2.69
C THR A 318 17.77 -15.22 -1.91
N PHE A 319 17.09 -14.17 -1.45
CA PHE A 319 17.66 -13.15 -0.59
C PHE A 319 18.17 -13.75 0.72
N ILE A 320 17.34 -14.56 1.38
CA ILE A 320 17.71 -15.26 2.61
C ILE A 320 18.91 -16.19 2.39
N ASP A 321 18.95 -16.95 1.28
CA ASP A 321 20.07 -17.86 0.97
C ASP A 321 21.41 -17.09 0.92
N LEU A 322 21.42 -15.91 0.29
CA LEU A 322 22.63 -15.08 0.21
C LEU A 322 23.03 -14.49 1.57
N PHE A 323 22.06 -14.13 2.41
CA PHE A 323 22.34 -13.65 3.76
C PHE A 323 22.94 -14.74 4.67
N GLU A 324 22.49 -15.99 4.53
CA GLU A 324 23.08 -17.12 5.26
C GLU A 324 24.55 -17.35 4.85
N ILE A 325 24.84 -17.30 3.55
CA ILE A 325 26.22 -17.40 3.03
C ILE A 325 27.09 -16.26 3.57
N GLU A 326 26.57 -15.05 3.56
CA GLU A 326 27.30 -13.85 3.97
C GLU A 326 27.51 -13.80 5.49
N ALA A 327 26.54 -14.25 6.29
CA ALA A 327 26.69 -14.38 7.74
C ALA A 327 27.87 -15.30 8.10
N LEU A 328 27.94 -16.49 7.48
CA LEU A 328 29.02 -17.44 7.70
C LEU A 328 30.39 -16.92 7.22
N ARG A 329 30.41 -16.11 6.16
CA ARG A 329 31.64 -15.45 5.68
C ARG A 329 32.16 -14.45 6.70
N ILE A 330 31.27 -13.60 7.22
CA ILE A 330 31.60 -12.57 8.22
C ILE A 330 32.10 -13.22 9.53
N GLU A 331 31.48 -14.30 9.98
CA GLU A 331 31.94 -15.05 11.16
C GLU A 331 33.40 -15.52 10.99
N LYS A 332 33.71 -16.15 9.85
CA LYS A 332 35.07 -16.64 9.54
C LYS A 332 36.10 -15.51 9.45
N GLU A 333 35.72 -14.37 8.90
CA GLU A 333 36.62 -13.21 8.79
C GLU A 333 36.87 -12.55 10.16
N ALA A 334 35.85 -12.53 11.02
CA ALA A 334 35.94 -11.95 12.34
C ALA A 334 36.80 -12.80 13.31
N GLU A 335 36.92 -14.12 13.10
CA GLU A 335 37.74 -15.04 13.92
C GLU A 335 39.20 -14.56 14.12
N HIS A 336 39.74 -13.78 13.17
CA HIS A 336 41.12 -13.30 13.20
C HIS A 336 41.27 -11.83 13.61
N THR A 337 40.20 -11.21 14.11
CA THR A 337 40.16 -9.79 14.51
C THR A 337 39.84 -9.65 16.00
N PRO A 338 40.14 -8.50 16.63
CA PRO A 338 39.68 -8.22 18.00
C PRO A 338 38.14 -8.13 18.13
N LEU A 339 37.40 -8.18 17.02
CA LEU A 339 35.93 -8.22 16.95
C LEU A 339 35.39 -9.66 16.85
N ALA A 340 36.20 -10.67 17.19
CA ALA A 340 35.80 -12.08 17.14
C ALA A 340 34.50 -12.33 17.93
N GLY A 341 33.46 -12.78 17.24
CA GLY A 341 32.14 -13.03 17.81
C GLY A 341 31.21 -13.68 16.80
N LYS A 342 30.24 -14.47 17.28
CA LYS A 342 29.23 -15.09 16.43
C LYS A 342 28.26 -14.03 15.91
N VAL A 343 27.77 -14.19 14.68
CA VAL A 343 26.66 -13.39 14.16
C VAL A 343 25.38 -13.97 14.74
N GLU A 344 24.86 -13.33 15.78
CA GLU A 344 23.66 -13.83 16.49
C GLU A 344 22.39 -13.06 16.11
N TRP A 345 22.51 -11.87 15.53
CA TRP A 345 21.37 -10.98 15.32
C TRP A 345 21.23 -10.54 13.87
N PHE A 346 19.97 -10.50 13.42
CA PHE A 346 19.54 -9.95 12.14
C PHE A 346 18.69 -8.71 12.38
N LEU A 347 19.18 -7.56 11.91
CA LEU A 347 18.50 -6.28 12.00
C LEU A 347 17.39 -6.16 10.96
N GLN A 348 16.18 -5.81 11.41
CA GLN A 348 15.09 -5.37 10.55
C GLN A 348 14.57 -4.00 10.96
N GLY A 349 14.30 -3.17 9.95
CA GLY A 349 13.62 -1.88 10.11
C GLY A 349 12.09 -2.03 10.15
N THR A 350 11.57 -3.04 10.84
CA THR A 350 10.12 -3.26 11.01
C THR A 350 9.51 -2.06 11.74
N LEU A 351 8.36 -1.58 11.28
CA LEU A 351 7.64 -0.46 11.87
C LEU A 351 6.38 -0.92 12.60
N TYR A 352 5.79 -0.02 13.39
CA TYR A 352 4.57 -0.34 14.14
C TYR A 352 3.39 -0.70 13.23
N ALA A 353 3.30 -0.07 12.05
CA ALA A 353 2.28 -0.38 11.05
C ALA A 353 2.36 -1.85 10.57
N ASP A 354 3.57 -2.41 10.47
CA ASP A 354 3.77 -3.80 10.07
C ASP A 354 3.26 -4.78 11.15
N LEU A 355 3.37 -4.40 12.43
CA LEU A 355 2.85 -5.20 13.55
C LEU A 355 1.32 -5.21 13.60
N ILE A 356 0.67 -4.04 13.45
CA ILE A 356 -0.80 -3.95 13.49
C ILE A 356 -1.45 -4.88 12.46
N GLU A 357 -0.89 -4.94 11.25
CA GLU A 357 -1.41 -5.81 10.18
C GLU A 357 -1.28 -7.31 10.51
N SER A 358 -0.29 -7.68 11.34
CA SER A 358 -0.08 -9.06 11.79
C SER A 358 -0.91 -9.47 13.01
N LEU A 359 -1.30 -8.49 13.85
CA LEU A 359 -2.02 -8.68 15.11
C LEU A 359 -3.55 -8.55 15.01
N SER A 360 -4.08 -8.27 13.81
CA SER A 360 -5.51 -8.07 13.61
C SER A 360 -6.34 -9.30 14.04
N PHE A 361 -7.46 -9.07 14.75
CA PHE A 361 -8.33 -10.13 15.27
C PHE A 361 -8.92 -11.06 14.18
N LYS A 362 -8.95 -10.60 12.92
CA LYS A 362 -9.37 -11.41 11.75
C LYS A 362 -8.26 -12.31 11.21
N GLY A 363 -7.10 -12.35 11.85
CA GLY A 363 -5.87 -12.96 11.34
C GLY A 363 -5.14 -12.03 10.35
N PRO A 364 -3.95 -12.43 9.86
CA PRO A 364 -3.20 -11.63 8.88
C PRO A 364 -4.10 -11.35 7.67
N SER A 365 -4.28 -10.06 7.34
CA SER A 365 -5.21 -9.57 6.31
C SER A 365 -4.86 -10.12 4.92
N ALA A 366 -5.36 -11.31 4.61
CA ALA A 366 -5.11 -12.07 3.39
C ALA A 366 -3.61 -12.31 3.10
N THR A 367 -3.32 -13.33 2.31
CA THR A 367 -1.97 -13.75 1.88
C THR A 367 -1.15 -12.68 1.11
N ILE A 368 -1.67 -11.46 1.00
CA ILE A 368 -1.18 -10.31 0.24
C ILE A 368 0.17 -9.78 0.78
N LYS A 369 0.47 -9.99 2.06
CA LYS A 369 1.72 -9.50 2.70
C LYS A 369 2.57 -10.60 3.36
N SER A 370 2.57 -11.80 2.79
CA SER A 370 3.34 -12.97 3.27
C SER A 370 4.87 -12.79 3.35
N HIS A 371 5.42 -11.66 2.86
CA HIS A 371 6.87 -11.40 2.76
C HIS A 371 7.31 -10.06 3.38
N HIS A 372 6.48 -9.42 4.20
CA HIS A 372 6.89 -8.25 4.97
C HIS A 372 7.61 -8.65 6.26
N ASN A 373 8.41 -7.73 6.82
CA ASN A 373 9.23 -7.95 8.02
C ASN A 373 8.44 -8.47 9.25
N ALA A 374 7.10 -8.38 9.24
CA ALA A 374 6.21 -8.84 10.29
C ALA A 374 6.04 -10.37 10.43
N GLY A 375 6.53 -11.17 9.47
CA GLY A 375 6.41 -12.64 9.51
C GLY A 375 7.43 -13.35 10.42
N GLY A 376 8.35 -12.61 11.05
CA GLY A 376 9.50 -13.17 11.75
C GLY A 376 10.57 -13.73 10.81
N LEU A 377 11.69 -14.19 11.38
CA LEU A 377 12.72 -14.89 10.61
C LEU A 377 12.19 -16.25 10.12
N PRO A 378 12.48 -16.66 8.88
CA PRO A 378 12.21 -18.02 8.42
C PRO A 378 12.74 -19.05 9.42
N ALA A 379 12.00 -20.15 9.64
CA ALA A 379 12.41 -21.21 10.57
C ALA A 379 13.82 -21.75 10.29
N ARG A 380 14.29 -21.67 9.03
CA ARG A 380 15.66 -22.01 8.62
C ARG A 380 16.73 -21.03 9.10
N MET A 381 16.43 -19.74 9.23
CA MET A 381 17.39 -18.76 9.79
C MET A 381 17.46 -18.88 11.31
N GLN A 382 16.35 -19.25 11.97
CA GLN A 382 16.30 -19.46 13.42
C GLN A 382 16.91 -20.80 13.85
N ASN A 383 16.65 -21.87 13.10
CA ASN A 383 17.03 -23.25 13.46
C ASN A 383 18.07 -23.88 12.52
N GLY A 384 18.55 -23.17 11.50
CA GLY A 384 19.59 -23.62 10.59
C GLY A 384 20.99 -23.19 11.05
N ASP A 385 21.97 -23.21 10.16
CA ASP A 385 23.38 -23.08 10.51
C ASP A 385 23.75 -21.72 11.14
N ALA A 386 23.07 -20.64 10.73
CA ALA A 386 23.33 -19.28 11.22
C ALA A 386 22.64 -18.94 12.57
N GLN A 387 21.56 -19.63 12.96
CA GLN A 387 20.83 -19.44 14.24
C GLN A 387 20.59 -17.97 14.64
N LEU A 388 20.07 -17.16 13.72
CA LEU A 388 19.89 -15.73 13.90
C LEU A 388 18.65 -15.42 14.75
N LYS A 389 18.79 -14.42 15.64
CA LYS A 389 17.71 -13.77 16.38
C LYS A 389 17.36 -12.44 15.72
N LEU A 390 16.11 -12.03 15.87
CA LEU A 390 15.56 -10.85 15.21
C LEU A 390 15.78 -9.61 16.09
N LEU A 391 16.28 -8.52 15.51
CA LEU A 391 16.47 -7.23 16.17
C LEU A 391 15.68 -6.14 15.44
N GLU A 392 14.64 -5.62 16.08
CA GLU A 392 13.74 -4.62 15.49
C GLU A 392 13.68 -3.36 16.37
N PRO A 393 14.59 -2.40 16.20
CA PRO A 393 14.64 -1.21 17.04
C PRO A 393 13.56 -0.17 16.70
N LEU A 394 13.00 -0.22 15.48
CA LEU A 394 12.00 0.75 15.01
C LEU A 394 10.55 0.24 15.15
N ARG A 395 10.35 -0.93 15.76
CA ARG A 395 9.06 -1.63 15.79
C ARG A 395 7.93 -0.85 16.43
N GLU A 396 8.25 0.18 17.19
CA GLU A 396 7.31 1.01 17.96
C GLU A 396 7.00 2.36 17.31
N LEU A 397 7.63 2.63 16.16
CA LEU A 397 7.56 3.91 15.49
C LEU A 397 6.71 3.83 14.21
N PHE A 398 6.01 4.91 13.93
CA PHE A 398 5.39 5.17 12.64
C PHE A 398 6.39 5.80 11.65
N LYS A 399 6.03 5.80 10.36
CA LYS A 399 6.92 6.24 9.28
C LYS A 399 7.33 7.71 9.39
N ASP A 400 6.42 8.57 9.84
CA ASP A 400 6.66 9.98 10.13
C ASP A 400 7.61 10.17 11.33
N GLU A 401 7.43 9.39 12.39
CA GLU A 401 8.34 9.36 13.55
C GLU A 401 9.74 8.89 13.12
N VAL A 402 9.85 7.84 12.30
CA VAL A 402 11.13 7.34 11.75
C VAL A 402 11.83 8.41 10.91
N ARG A 403 11.08 9.18 10.10
CA ARG A 403 11.64 10.30 9.33
C ARG A 403 12.16 11.40 10.25
N SER A 404 11.38 11.78 11.26
CA SER A 404 11.80 12.75 12.27
C SER A 404 13.05 12.28 13.03
N PHE A 405 13.08 11.01 13.40
CA PHE A 405 14.20 10.35 14.06
C PHE A 405 15.46 10.34 13.18
N GLY A 406 15.31 10.04 11.88
CA GLY A 406 16.40 10.14 10.92
C GLY A 406 17.01 11.55 10.84
N ARG A 407 16.19 12.61 10.90
CA ARG A 407 16.68 14.00 10.93
C ARG A 407 17.51 14.28 12.18
N GLN A 408 17.05 13.81 13.34
CA GLN A 408 17.78 13.96 14.61
C GLN A 408 19.12 13.22 14.59
N LEU A 409 19.19 12.05 13.94
CA LEU A 409 20.42 11.29 13.73
C LEU A 409 21.36 11.89 12.66
N GLY A 410 21.02 13.06 12.10
CA GLY A 410 21.84 13.75 11.10
C GLY A 410 21.79 13.12 9.71
N ILE A 411 20.78 12.30 9.41
CA ILE A 411 20.61 11.71 8.07
C ILE A 411 20.17 12.80 7.10
N HIS A 412 20.80 12.84 5.92
CA HIS A 412 20.49 13.83 4.89
C HIS A 412 19.04 13.72 4.41
N GLU A 413 18.39 14.87 4.15
CA GLU A 413 16.95 14.93 3.81
C GLU A 413 16.60 14.10 2.56
N ASP A 414 17.51 14.02 1.58
CA ASP A 414 17.31 13.23 0.36
C ASP A 414 17.14 11.73 0.63
N LEU A 415 17.76 11.20 1.69
CA LEU A 415 17.59 9.80 2.11
C LEU A 415 16.26 9.60 2.85
N ILE A 416 15.83 10.60 3.63
CA ILE A 416 14.62 10.59 4.45
C ILE A 416 13.35 10.72 3.59
N MET A 417 13.40 11.55 2.56
CA MET A 417 12.28 11.84 1.67
C MET A 417 12.23 10.92 0.45
N ARG A 418 13.14 9.95 0.35
CA ARG A 418 13.19 8.99 -0.74
C ARG A 418 11.87 8.22 -0.85
N HIS A 419 11.33 8.14 -2.07
CA HIS A 419 10.16 7.33 -2.36
C HIS A 419 10.39 5.85 -1.99
N PRO A 420 9.38 5.16 -1.46
CA PRO A 420 9.50 3.75 -1.10
C PRO A 420 9.79 2.91 -2.35
N PHE A 421 10.76 1.99 -2.22
CA PHE A 421 11.11 1.01 -3.24
C PHE A 421 10.72 -0.38 -2.75
N PRO A 422 9.97 -1.18 -3.53
CA PRO A 422 9.50 -2.48 -3.08
C PRO A 422 10.68 -3.45 -2.90
N GLY A 423 10.60 -4.37 -1.92
CA GLY A 423 11.62 -5.40 -1.70
C GLY A 423 11.95 -6.24 -2.94
N PRO A 424 10.96 -6.74 -3.70
CA PRO A 424 11.18 -7.39 -4.99
C PRO A 424 11.72 -6.49 -6.13
N GLY A 425 11.92 -5.19 -5.85
CA GLY A 425 12.41 -4.20 -6.79
C GLY A 425 11.61 -4.12 -8.08
N LEU A 426 12.33 -4.10 -9.21
CA LEU A 426 11.74 -4.10 -10.55
C LEU A 426 10.99 -5.40 -10.89
N GLY A 427 11.15 -6.47 -10.11
CA GLY A 427 10.47 -7.76 -10.36
C GLY A 427 8.93 -7.67 -10.28
N VAL A 428 8.40 -6.69 -9.55
CA VAL A 428 6.95 -6.38 -9.49
C VAL A 428 6.54 -5.18 -10.35
N ARG A 429 7.50 -4.55 -11.05
CA ARG A 429 7.28 -3.47 -12.02
C ARG A 429 7.36 -3.97 -13.46
N ILE A 430 7.78 -5.21 -13.67
CA ILE A 430 7.76 -5.89 -14.97
C ILE A 430 6.61 -6.89 -14.94
N ILE A 431 5.58 -6.62 -15.76
CA ILE A 431 4.41 -7.49 -15.90
C ILE A 431 4.80 -8.62 -16.85
N GLY A 432 4.62 -9.89 -16.43
CA GLY A 432 5.04 -11.07 -17.19
C GLY A 432 6.44 -11.59 -16.80
N ASP A 433 7.15 -12.25 -17.70
CA ASP A 433 8.47 -12.82 -17.43
C ASP A 433 9.55 -11.74 -17.25
N ILE A 434 10.53 -12.02 -16.39
CA ILE A 434 11.65 -11.13 -16.09
C ILE A 434 12.88 -11.59 -16.87
N THR A 435 13.45 -10.69 -17.67
CA THR A 435 14.71 -10.91 -18.40
C THR A 435 15.64 -9.73 -18.20
N ALA A 436 16.95 -9.95 -18.38
CA ALA A 436 17.96 -8.88 -18.26
C ALA A 436 17.66 -7.69 -19.20
N GLU A 437 17.19 -7.97 -20.42
CA GLU A 437 16.77 -6.94 -21.39
C GLU A 437 15.63 -6.07 -20.82
N LYS A 438 14.55 -6.70 -20.33
CA LYS A 438 13.39 -5.98 -19.79
C LYS A 438 13.75 -5.16 -18.54
N VAL A 439 14.62 -5.71 -17.70
CA VAL A 439 15.14 -5.01 -16.51
C VAL A 439 15.89 -3.75 -16.94
N GLU A 440 16.77 -3.85 -17.92
CA GLU A 440 17.55 -2.71 -18.39
C GLU A 440 16.68 -1.62 -19.04
N ILE A 441 15.70 -2.03 -19.86
CA ILE A 441 14.71 -1.10 -20.44
C ILE A 441 13.94 -0.37 -19.32
N THR A 442 13.47 -1.11 -18.33
CA THR A 442 12.71 -0.55 -17.19
C THR A 442 13.57 0.41 -16.38
N ARG A 443 14.85 0.08 -16.13
CA ARG A 443 15.81 0.94 -15.42
C ARG A 443 15.99 2.29 -16.11
N LYS A 444 16.19 2.29 -17.42
CA LYS A 444 16.38 3.53 -18.20
C LYS A 444 15.11 4.38 -18.21
N ALA A 445 13.94 3.77 -18.42
CA ALA A 445 12.67 4.48 -18.40
C ALA A 445 12.35 5.09 -17.02
N ASP A 446 12.56 4.33 -15.94
CA ASP A 446 12.37 4.79 -14.56
C ASP A 446 13.35 5.93 -14.23
N PHE A 447 14.62 5.80 -14.63
CA PHE A 447 15.62 6.85 -14.43
C PHE A 447 15.23 8.17 -15.11
N ILE A 448 14.76 8.13 -16.36
CA ILE A 448 14.28 9.32 -17.07
C ILE A 448 13.09 9.95 -16.34
N PHE A 449 12.08 9.16 -15.99
CA PHE A 449 10.87 9.65 -15.34
C PHE A 449 11.18 10.30 -13.99
N MET A 450 11.98 9.64 -13.16
CA MET A 450 12.38 10.13 -11.84
C MET A 450 13.26 11.38 -11.93
N THR A 451 14.15 11.46 -12.92
CA THR A 451 14.98 12.65 -13.16
C THR A 451 14.11 13.85 -13.51
N MET A 452 13.15 13.68 -14.44
CA MET A 452 12.25 14.77 -14.84
C MET A 452 11.34 15.24 -13.70
N ILE A 453 10.88 14.33 -12.83
CA ILE A 453 10.13 14.69 -11.62
C ILE A 453 10.98 15.55 -10.68
N LYS A 454 12.25 15.17 -10.46
CA LYS A 454 13.18 15.93 -9.62
C LYS A 454 13.52 17.30 -10.21
N GLU A 455 13.81 17.36 -11.49
CA GLU A 455 14.08 18.61 -12.23
C GLU A 455 12.89 19.58 -12.20
N ALA A 456 11.66 19.06 -12.15
CA ALA A 456 10.45 19.85 -12.01
C ALA A 456 10.15 20.29 -10.57
N GLY A 457 10.91 19.84 -9.56
CA GLY A 457 10.73 20.22 -8.16
C GLY A 457 9.54 19.56 -7.45
N ILE A 458 8.80 18.68 -8.12
CA ILE A 458 7.55 18.06 -7.63
C ILE A 458 7.75 16.70 -6.94
N TYR A 459 9.01 16.30 -6.71
CA TYR A 459 9.34 14.99 -6.11
C TYR A 459 8.71 14.78 -4.73
N ASN A 460 8.74 15.82 -3.89
CA ASN A 460 8.25 15.78 -2.51
C ASN A 460 6.72 15.91 -2.40
N GLU A 461 6.06 16.34 -3.47
CA GLU A 461 4.59 16.40 -3.56
C GLU A 461 4.00 15.01 -3.86
N ILE A 462 4.81 14.12 -4.44
CA ILE A 462 4.41 12.77 -4.85
C ILE A 462 4.82 11.78 -3.77
N THR A 463 3.88 10.91 -3.37
CA THR A 463 4.14 9.88 -2.36
C THR A 463 4.97 8.73 -2.92
N GLN A 464 4.70 8.32 -4.16
CA GLN A 464 5.48 7.33 -4.89
C GLN A 464 5.33 7.54 -6.39
N ALA A 465 6.45 7.52 -7.13
CA ALA A 465 6.47 7.48 -8.60
C ALA A 465 7.41 6.38 -9.12
N TYR A 466 7.08 5.80 -10.27
CA TYR A 466 7.93 4.87 -11.00
C TYR A 466 7.47 4.62 -12.43
N ALA A 467 8.39 4.07 -13.24
CA ALA A 467 8.07 3.43 -14.52
C ALA A 467 8.03 1.91 -14.38
N ALA A 468 7.06 1.30 -15.06
CA ALA A 468 6.86 -0.13 -15.19
C ALA A 468 6.85 -0.54 -16.67
N LEU A 469 6.99 -1.82 -16.93
CA LEU A 469 7.03 -2.38 -18.28
C LEU A 469 6.00 -3.49 -18.43
N ASP A 470 5.14 -3.37 -19.44
CA ASP A 470 4.29 -4.47 -19.90
C ASP A 470 5.09 -5.34 -20.90
N SER A 471 5.06 -6.66 -20.70
CA SER A 471 5.67 -7.62 -21.62
C SER A 471 4.97 -7.67 -22.99
N ASN A 472 3.76 -7.11 -23.11
CA ASN A 472 3.09 -6.92 -24.39
C ASN A 472 3.82 -5.88 -25.25
N LYS A 473 3.82 -6.11 -26.56
CA LYS A 473 4.43 -5.21 -27.54
C LYS A 473 3.37 -4.44 -28.33
N ALA A 474 3.62 -3.16 -28.54
CA ALA A 474 2.84 -2.28 -29.39
C ALA A 474 3.62 -1.88 -30.64
N VAL A 475 2.87 -1.60 -31.70
CA VAL A 475 3.43 -1.01 -32.91
C VAL A 475 3.64 0.49 -32.66
N GLY A 476 4.82 0.96 -33.05
CA GLY A 476 5.19 2.38 -33.12
C GLY A 476 5.88 2.70 -34.44
N VAL A 477 6.13 3.98 -34.64
CA VAL A 477 6.93 4.51 -35.75
C VAL A 477 8.02 5.38 -35.12
N GLN A 478 9.28 5.01 -35.31
CA GLN A 478 10.44 5.77 -34.86
C GLN A 478 11.29 6.05 -36.11
N GLY A 479 11.44 7.33 -36.45
CA GLY A 479 11.95 7.74 -37.77
C GLY A 479 11.00 7.29 -38.88
N ASP A 480 11.53 6.68 -39.94
CA ASP A 480 10.76 6.16 -41.08
C ASP A 480 10.49 4.64 -41.01
N SER A 481 10.85 3.99 -39.90
CA SER A 481 10.73 2.54 -39.73
C SER A 481 9.65 2.16 -38.72
N ARG A 482 8.92 1.07 -39.02
CA ARG A 482 7.97 0.46 -38.09
C ARG A 482 8.74 -0.26 -37.00
N VAL A 483 8.44 0.08 -35.75
CA VAL A 483 9.03 -0.56 -34.57
C VAL A 483 7.97 -1.37 -33.84
N TYR A 484 8.38 -2.51 -33.29
CA TYR A 484 7.55 -3.34 -32.42
C TYR A 484 8.23 -3.46 -31.06
N GLY A 485 7.83 -2.58 -30.14
CA GLY A 485 8.46 -2.39 -28.84
C GLY A 485 7.47 -2.54 -27.69
N TYR A 486 7.98 -2.59 -26.47
CA TYR A 486 7.22 -2.72 -25.24
C TYR A 486 6.42 -1.45 -24.92
N ILE A 487 5.46 -1.62 -24.00
CA ILE A 487 4.64 -0.53 -23.46
C ILE A 487 5.18 -0.18 -22.08
N CYS A 488 5.58 1.08 -21.89
CA CYS A 488 5.97 1.64 -20.61
C CYS A 488 4.74 2.22 -19.89
N VAL A 489 4.55 1.85 -18.64
CA VAL A 489 3.46 2.33 -17.78
C VAL A 489 4.07 3.24 -16.73
N LEU A 490 3.69 4.51 -16.76
CA LEU A 490 4.06 5.50 -15.75
C LEU A 490 3.02 5.47 -14.62
N ARG A 491 3.49 5.45 -13.38
CA ARG A 491 2.64 5.51 -12.18
C ARG A 491 3.18 6.57 -11.23
N ALA A 492 2.31 7.45 -10.76
CA ALA A 492 2.59 8.34 -9.66
C ALA A 492 1.32 8.53 -8.81
N VAL A 493 1.46 8.51 -7.49
CA VAL A 493 0.34 8.61 -6.57
C VAL A 493 0.62 9.56 -5.41
N THR A 494 -0.44 10.16 -4.88
CA THR A 494 -0.46 10.92 -3.63
C THR A 494 -1.30 10.19 -2.60
N SER A 495 -0.83 10.19 -1.36
CA SER A 495 -1.49 9.52 -0.25
C SER A 495 -1.06 10.10 1.09
N LEU A 496 -2.01 10.19 2.02
CA LEU A 496 -1.77 10.62 3.40
C LEU A 496 -1.39 9.45 4.32
N ASP A 497 -1.86 8.24 4.02
CA ASP A 497 -1.77 7.06 4.91
C ASP A 497 -1.34 5.76 4.22
N MET A 498 -1.07 5.79 2.91
CA MET A 498 -0.80 4.64 2.04
C MET A 498 -1.94 3.61 1.94
N MET A 499 -3.07 3.83 2.60
CA MET A 499 -4.23 2.93 2.59
C MET A 499 -5.20 3.32 1.47
N SER A 500 -5.38 4.61 1.22
CA SER A 500 -5.98 5.15 -0.02
C SER A 500 -4.95 5.97 -0.79
N ALA A 501 -5.07 6.03 -2.12
CA ALA A 501 -4.15 6.84 -2.92
C ALA A 501 -4.82 7.33 -4.22
N GLU A 502 -4.57 8.58 -4.56
CA GLU A 502 -5.03 9.18 -5.81
C GLU A 502 -3.89 9.28 -6.83
N PRO A 503 -4.15 9.13 -8.14
CA PRO A 503 -3.16 9.40 -9.16
C PRO A 503 -2.70 10.86 -9.10
N TYR A 504 -1.40 11.09 -9.24
CA TYR A 504 -0.89 12.46 -9.26
C TYR A 504 -1.31 13.18 -10.55
N GLU A 505 -1.81 14.40 -10.43
CA GLU A 505 -2.27 15.19 -11.57
C GLU A 505 -1.09 15.93 -12.23
N PHE A 506 -0.40 15.25 -13.16
CA PHE A 506 0.61 15.92 -13.98
C PHE A 506 -0.02 16.84 -15.02
N SER A 507 0.65 17.97 -15.30
CA SER A 507 0.32 18.75 -16.49
C SER A 507 0.50 17.92 -17.77
N TRP A 508 -0.40 18.09 -18.73
CA TRP A 508 -0.33 17.35 -19.99
C TRP A 508 0.96 17.63 -20.78
N SER A 509 1.53 18.82 -20.63
CA SER A 509 2.85 19.17 -21.19
C SER A 509 3.97 18.33 -20.59
N PHE A 510 3.96 18.12 -19.27
CA PHE A 510 4.95 17.28 -18.59
C PHE A 510 4.89 15.83 -19.07
N LEU A 511 3.69 15.22 -19.09
CA LEU A 511 3.52 13.83 -19.57
C LEU A 511 3.97 13.64 -21.01
N LYS A 512 3.67 14.59 -21.91
CA LYS A 512 4.16 14.56 -23.30
C LYS A 512 5.68 14.64 -23.37
N ALA A 513 6.31 15.47 -22.54
CA ALA A 513 7.76 15.62 -22.51
C ALA A 513 8.44 14.32 -22.03
N VAL A 514 7.92 13.72 -20.94
CA VAL A 514 8.38 12.42 -20.42
C VAL A 514 8.22 11.34 -21.49
N SER A 515 7.04 11.22 -22.08
CA SER A 515 6.74 10.23 -23.13
C SER A 515 7.69 10.36 -24.31
N ARG A 516 7.91 11.59 -24.82
CA ARG A 516 8.85 11.85 -25.92
C ARG A 516 10.28 11.45 -25.55
N ARG A 517 10.71 11.77 -24.33
CA ARG A 517 12.07 11.46 -23.86
C ARG A 517 12.28 9.95 -23.76
N ILE A 518 11.36 9.23 -23.12
CA ILE A 518 11.43 7.77 -22.99
C ILE A 518 11.44 7.09 -24.36
N ILE A 519 10.54 7.47 -25.28
CA ILE A 519 10.46 6.86 -26.62
C ILE A 519 11.72 7.13 -27.45
N ASN A 520 12.37 8.27 -27.27
CA ASN A 520 13.55 8.64 -28.06
C ASN A 520 14.88 8.13 -27.48
N GLU A 521 14.98 7.98 -26.16
CA GLU A 521 16.23 7.64 -25.46
C GLU A 521 16.31 6.16 -25.05
N VAL A 522 15.17 5.45 -24.98
CA VAL A 522 15.12 4.05 -24.53
C VAL A 522 14.74 3.12 -25.67
N ASP A 523 15.75 2.45 -26.21
CA ASP A 523 15.56 1.40 -27.21
C ASP A 523 14.64 0.29 -26.67
N GLY A 524 13.67 -0.10 -27.49
CA GLY A 524 12.73 -1.17 -27.16
C GLY A 524 11.40 -0.71 -26.59
N ILE A 525 11.17 0.59 -26.32
CA ILE A 525 9.86 1.13 -25.95
C ILE A 525 9.19 1.75 -27.17
N ALA A 526 7.97 1.32 -27.49
CA ALA A 526 7.17 1.87 -28.59
C ALA A 526 6.02 2.77 -28.12
N ARG A 527 5.64 2.68 -26.83
CA ARG A 527 4.49 3.41 -26.29
C ARG A 527 4.68 3.69 -24.81
N VAL A 528 4.17 4.84 -24.37
CA VAL A 528 4.13 5.24 -22.96
C VAL A 528 2.69 5.56 -22.59
N VAL A 529 2.23 5.05 -21.45
CA VAL A 529 0.90 5.30 -20.88
C VAL A 529 1.03 5.78 -19.43
N TYR A 530 0.02 6.48 -18.91
CA TYR A 530 -0.04 6.91 -17.51
C TYR A 530 -1.24 6.25 -16.82
N ASP A 531 -1.01 5.66 -15.65
CA ASP A 531 -2.03 4.97 -14.87
C ASP A 531 -2.80 5.94 -13.96
N THR A 532 -4.07 6.18 -14.32
CA THR A 532 -5.01 7.07 -13.63
C THR A 532 -5.95 6.33 -12.67
N THR A 533 -5.61 5.11 -12.23
CA THR A 533 -6.48 4.30 -11.36
C THR A 533 -6.23 4.63 -9.89
N SER A 534 -7.26 5.06 -9.15
CA SER A 534 -7.15 5.30 -7.70
C SER A 534 -7.05 3.99 -6.91
N LYS A 535 -6.56 4.08 -5.67
CA LYS A 535 -6.62 3.00 -4.67
C LYS A 535 -7.68 3.37 -3.64
N PRO A 536 -8.81 2.64 -3.56
CA PRO A 536 -9.31 1.57 -4.46
C PRO A 536 -9.88 2.11 -5.80
N PRO A 537 -10.08 1.26 -6.85
CA PRO A 537 -9.99 -0.21 -6.89
C PRO A 537 -8.60 -0.76 -7.21
N GLY A 538 -7.66 0.08 -7.64
CA GLY A 538 -6.28 -0.33 -7.92
C GLY A 538 -5.45 -0.52 -6.65
N VAL A 539 -4.16 -0.80 -6.85
CA VAL A 539 -3.14 -0.81 -5.79
C VAL A 539 -1.98 0.12 -6.17
N CYS A 540 -1.14 0.52 -5.21
CA CYS A 540 -0.04 1.46 -5.49
C CYS A 540 1.03 0.86 -6.41
N SER A 541 1.23 -0.46 -6.35
CA SER A 541 2.10 -1.24 -7.24
C SER A 541 1.36 -1.70 -8.51
N THR A 542 2.05 -1.90 -9.63
CA THR A 542 1.50 -2.26 -10.97
C THR A 542 0.95 -3.69 -11.08
N TYR A 543 0.33 -4.23 -10.04
CA TYR A 543 -0.22 -5.58 -10.05
C TYR A 543 -1.31 -5.72 -11.12
N ALA A 544 -1.05 -6.58 -12.09
CA ALA A 544 -2.08 -7.27 -12.84
C ALA A 544 -2.03 -8.75 -12.41
N ASN A 545 -3.09 -9.24 -11.76
CA ASN A 545 -3.33 -10.68 -11.70
C ASN A 545 -3.65 -11.13 -13.13
N ASN A 546 -2.66 -11.62 -13.86
CA ASN A 546 -2.88 -12.32 -15.11
C ASN A 546 -3.51 -13.69 -14.81
N VAL A 547 -4.81 -13.74 -14.54
CA VAL A 547 -5.59 -14.97 -14.72
C VAL A 547 -5.96 -15.06 -16.20
N ALA A 548 -4.96 -15.29 -17.05
CA ALA A 548 -5.21 -15.77 -18.40
C ALA A 548 -5.18 -17.31 -18.33
N HIS A 549 -6.35 -17.92 -18.16
CA HIS A 549 -6.47 -19.36 -18.26
C HIS A 549 -6.10 -19.84 -19.67
N ASN A 550 -5.21 -20.83 -19.71
CA ASN A 550 -4.89 -21.65 -20.87
C ASN A 550 -6.16 -22.20 -21.53
N CYS A 551 -6.68 -21.54 -22.56
CA CYS A 551 -7.47 -22.21 -23.58
C CYS A 551 -6.53 -23.04 -24.46
N ARG A 552 -6.04 -24.17 -23.94
CA ARG A 552 -5.58 -25.26 -24.81
C ARG A 552 -6.83 -25.94 -25.34
N THR A 553 -7.14 -25.71 -26.60
CA THR A 553 -8.06 -26.53 -27.38
C THR A 553 -7.48 -27.95 -27.46
N GLN A 554 -7.86 -28.82 -26.52
CA GLN A 554 -7.75 -30.25 -26.75
C GLN A 554 -8.91 -30.66 -27.67
N ASN A 555 -8.57 -30.89 -28.94
CA ASN A 555 -9.38 -31.69 -29.83
C ASN A 555 -9.49 -33.10 -29.24
N ASN A 556 -10.67 -33.46 -28.74
CA ASN A 556 -11.10 -34.85 -28.61
C ASN A 556 -12.54 -34.93 -29.13
N GLY A 557 -12.77 -35.90 -30.03
CA GLY A 557 -13.97 -36.08 -30.82
C GLY A 557 -15.22 -36.50 -30.03
N PRO A 558 -16.30 -36.84 -30.75
CA PRO A 558 -17.64 -36.94 -30.17
C PRO A 558 -17.79 -38.28 -29.46
N ASP A 559 -18.22 -38.26 -28.20
CA ASP A 559 -18.88 -39.44 -27.66
C ASP A 559 -20.05 -39.09 -26.75
N ASN A 560 -21.16 -39.74 -27.04
CA ASN A 560 -22.43 -39.66 -26.33
C ASN A 560 -22.33 -40.46 -25.04
N SER A 561 -22.62 -39.86 -23.88
CA SER A 561 -23.45 -40.52 -22.87
C SER A 561 -23.79 -39.58 -21.71
N THR A 562 -25.05 -39.69 -21.34
CA THR A 562 -25.78 -39.07 -20.25
C THR A 562 -25.15 -39.32 -18.87
N HIS A 563 -24.97 -38.26 -18.07
CA HIS A 563 -25.45 -38.23 -16.67
C HIS A 563 -25.46 -36.78 -16.14
N ASN A 564 -26.65 -36.34 -15.75
CA ASN A 564 -26.91 -35.09 -15.04
C ASN A 564 -26.34 -35.17 -13.62
N GLU A 565 -25.34 -34.34 -13.32
CA GLU A 565 -25.11 -33.82 -11.97
C GLU A 565 -25.05 -32.30 -12.05
N VAL A 566 -26.17 -31.66 -11.68
CA VAL A 566 -26.26 -30.21 -11.50
C VAL A 566 -25.55 -29.87 -10.18
N LYS A 567 -24.29 -29.44 -10.25
CA LYS A 567 -23.67 -28.64 -9.18
C LYS A 567 -23.96 -27.17 -9.46
N ASN A 568 -24.90 -26.62 -8.70
CA ASN A 568 -25.18 -25.18 -8.66
C ASN A 568 -23.96 -24.43 -8.12
N CYS A 569 -23.16 -23.86 -9.03
CA CYS A 569 -22.23 -22.77 -8.69
C CYS A 569 -22.89 -21.44 -9.06
N THR A 570 -23.42 -20.76 -8.05
CA THR A 570 -23.95 -19.40 -8.17
C THR A 570 -22.77 -18.44 -8.38
N LEU A 571 -22.56 -17.99 -9.62
CA LEU A 571 -21.57 -16.97 -9.96
C LEU A 571 -22.13 -15.58 -9.61
N ASN A 572 -21.61 -14.96 -8.56
CA ASN A 572 -21.81 -13.54 -8.27
C ASN A 572 -20.93 -12.71 -9.21
N PHE A 573 -21.52 -12.12 -10.24
CA PHE A 573 -20.89 -11.09 -11.07
C PHE A 573 -21.02 -9.74 -10.39
N ASN A 574 -19.93 -9.20 -9.86
CA ASN A 574 -19.81 -7.78 -9.49
C ASN A 574 -18.33 -7.37 -9.57
N GLU A 575 -17.84 -7.04 -10.77
CA GLU A 575 -16.68 -6.15 -11.00
C GLU A 575 -16.50 -5.87 -12.52
N PRO A 576 -16.20 -4.63 -12.94
CA PRO A 576 -16.07 -4.30 -14.36
C PRO A 576 -14.71 -4.71 -14.93
N VAL A 577 -14.73 -5.45 -16.05
CA VAL A 577 -13.55 -5.83 -16.83
C VAL A 577 -13.30 -4.79 -17.94
N VAL A 578 -12.10 -4.21 -18.01
CA VAL A 578 -11.66 -3.43 -19.17
C VAL A 578 -11.03 -4.37 -20.19
N VAL A 579 -11.76 -4.67 -21.27
CA VAL A 579 -11.24 -5.45 -22.42
C VAL A 579 -10.82 -4.48 -23.52
N ILE A 580 -9.52 -4.42 -23.82
CA ILE A 580 -9.01 -3.72 -25.01
C ILE A 580 -9.06 -4.70 -26.18
N TYR A 581 -10.00 -4.50 -27.11
CA TYR A 581 -10.01 -5.25 -28.36
C TYR A 581 -8.98 -4.68 -29.33
N VAL A 582 -7.96 -5.47 -29.66
CA VAL A 582 -7.17 -5.29 -30.88
C VAL A 582 -7.73 -6.26 -31.90
N THR A 583 -8.46 -5.76 -32.89
CA THR A 583 -8.94 -6.58 -34.00
C THR A 583 -7.77 -7.01 -34.90
N PRO A 584 -7.58 -8.32 -35.16
CA PRO A 584 -6.72 -8.76 -36.25
C PRO A 584 -7.38 -8.37 -37.58
N LEU A 585 -6.58 -7.86 -38.53
CA LEU A 585 -7.04 -7.72 -39.91
C LEU A 585 -7.33 -9.12 -40.49
N PRO A 586 -8.34 -9.28 -41.38
CA PRO A 586 -8.66 -10.58 -41.98
C PRO A 586 -7.43 -11.15 -42.70
N SER A 587 -7.08 -12.38 -42.37
CA SER A 587 -6.12 -13.19 -43.12
C SER A 587 -6.64 -13.41 -44.54
N GLU A 588 -5.87 -13.01 -45.55
CA GLU A 588 -6.12 -13.44 -46.93
C GLU A 588 -6.04 -14.96 -47.00
N SER A 589 -7.12 -15.59 -47.46
CA SER A 589 -7.22 -17.03 -47.66
C SER A 589 -6.36 -17.49 -48.84
N PRO A 590 -5.63 -18.61 -48.75
CA PRO A 590 -4.83 -19.14 -49.84
C PRO A 590 -5.71 -20.01 -50.74
N ASP A 591 -6.26 -19.46 -51.83
CA ASP A 591 -6.70 -20.30 -52.95
C ASP A 591 -6.88 -19.50 -54.25
N SER A 592 -5.80 -19.41 -55.04
CA SER A 592 -5.90 -19.37 -56.49
C SER A 592 -4.55 -19.80 -57.09
N ARG A 593 -4.48 -21.07 -57.53
CA ARG A 593 -3.43 -21.56 -58.43
C ARG A 593 -3.59 -20.87 -59.79
N VAL A 594 -2.46 -20.52 -60.43
CA VAL A 594 -2.08 -20.72 -61.85
C VAL A 594 -0.69 -20.06 -62.07
N PRO A 595 0.19 -20.60 -62.94
CA PRO A 595 1.56 -20.94 -62.54
C PRO A 595 2.70 -20.09 -63.14
N ALA A 596 3.87 -20.28 -62.54
CA ALA A 596 5.24 -20.37 -63.07
C ALA A 596 5.65 -19.53 -64.30
N ASP A 597 6.61 -18.63 -64.08
CA ASP A 597 7.93 -18.51 -64.74
C ASP A 597 8.52 -17.19 -64.20
N GLY A 598 9.76 -17.03 -63.73
CA GLY A 598 11.03 -17.60 -64.13
C GLY A 598 12.01 -16.40 -64.16
N HIS A 599 13.16 -16.54 -63.49
CA HIS A 599 14.35 -15.67 -63.55
C HIS A 599 14.37 -14.28 -62.83
N GLN A 600 14.98 -14.32 -61.64
CA GLN A 600 16.15 -13.52 -61.17
C GLN A 600 16.90 -12.63 -62.20
N PRO A 601 17.77 -11.69 -61.74
CA PRO A 601 17.57 -10.57 -60.82
C PRO A 601 18.30 -9.31 -61.38
N ALA A 602 18.79 -8.40 -60.51
CA ALA A 602 19.82 -7.38 -60.74
C ALA A 602 19.30 -5.93 -60.89
N THR A 603 19.34 -5.14 -59.80
CA THR A 603 20.39 -4.16 -59.45
C THR A 603 20.40 -2.90 -60.31
N GLY A 604 20.26 -1.72 -59.68
CA GLY A 604 20.55 -0.44 -60.34
C GLY A 604 20.03 0.79 -59.60
N ARG A 605 20.71 1.16 -58.51
CA ARG A 605 20.76 2.54 -57.96
C ARG A 605 21.55 3.46 -58.93
N PRO A 606 21.66 4.78 -58.71
CA PRO A 606 20.63 5.84 -58.68
C PRO A 606 21.14 7.09 -59.48
N LEU A 607 20.59 8.29 -59.18
CA LEU A 607 21.16 9.65 -59.37
C LEU A 607 20.42 10.54 -60.37
N GLY A 608 20.11 11.77 -59.91
CA GLY A 608 19.72 12.90 -60.74
C GLY A 608 18.92 13.93 -59.93
N ALA A 609 19.56 15.05 -59.62
CA ALA A 609 19.11 16.10 -58.73
C ALA A 609 18.30 17.21 -59.46
N ASP A 610 17.83 18.16 -58.64
CA ASP A 610 17.38 19.53 -58.93
C ASP A 610 15.89 19.77 -59.29
N GLY A 611 15.23 20.60 -58.46
CA GLY A 611 13.85 21.11 -58.64
C GLY A 611 13.81 22.39 -59.50
N PRO A 612 12.93 23.38 -59.26
CA PRO A 612 11.58 23.38 -58.69
C PRO A 612 10.53 24.00 -59.66
N THR A 613 9.28 24.12 -59.19
CA THR A 613 8.18 24.99 -59.68
C THR A 613 7.29 24.56 -60.86
N SER A 614 6.01 24.38 -60.51
CA SER A 614 4.81 25.03 -61.09
C SER A 614 3.76 24.14 -61.77
N ARG A 615 2.58 24.17 -61.12
CA ARG A 615 1.21 24.12 -61.66
C ARG A 615 0.82 22.93 -62.55
N GLN A 616 0.03 22.04 -61.95
CA GLN A 616 -1.22 21.61 -62.57
C GLN A 616 -2.26 21.33 -61.48
N GLY A 617 -3.22 22.25 -61.38
CA GLY A 617 -4.47 22.00 -60.69
C GLY A 617 -5.37 21.12 -61.55
N ALA A 618 -5.97 20.12 -60.91
CA ALA A 618 -7.24 19.46 -61.23
C ALA A 618 -7.27 18.03 -60.66
N ALA A 619 -7.04 17.88 -59.35
CA ALA A 619 -7.29 16.61 -58.66
C ALA A 619 -7.60 16.79 -57.15
N ASN A 620 -7.97 18.00 -56.72
CA ASN A 620 -8.38 18.29 -55.35
C ASN A 620 -9.83 18.80 -55.34
N GLN A 621 -10.77 17.89 -55.60
CA GLN A 621 -12.19 18.11 -55.28
C GLN A 621 -13.01 16.82 -55.11
N ARG A 622 -12.35 15.68 -54.84
CA ARG A 622 -13.01 14.40 -54.49
C ARG A 622 -12.19 13.55 -53.50
N GLN A 623 -11.66 14.15 -52.44
CA GLN A 623 -11.14 13.35 -51.31
C GLN A 623 -11.08 14.14 -49.99
N GLN A 624 -12.03 15.04 -49.76
CA GLN A 624 -12.25 15.70 -48.46
C GLN A 624 -13.75 15.73 -48.18
N GLU A 625 -14.33 14.56 -47.93
CA GLU A 625 -15.63 14.40 -47.28
C GLU A 625 -15.82 12.90 -46.99
N LYS A 626 -15.27 12.44 -45.86
CA LYS A 626 -15.68 11.21 -45.12
C LYS A 626 -14.73 10.98 -43.94
N THR A 627 -14.83 11.82 -42.93
CA THR A 627 -14.32 11.49 -41.58
C THR A 627 -15.19 12.14 -40.52
N LYS A 628 -16.36 11.53 -40.29
CA LYS A 628 -17.09 11.61 -39.02
C LYS A 628 -17.59 10.19 -38.75
N LYS A 629 -16.91 9.45 -37.86
CA LYS A 629 -17.53 8.30 -37.18
C LYS A 629 -17.71 8.69 -35.72
N MET A 630 -18.97 8.92 -35.36
CA MET A 630 -19.44 8.94 -33.98
C MET A 630 -19.17 7.59 -33.33
N VAL A 631 -18.68 7.61 -32.10
CA VAL A 631 -18.63 6.45 -31.20
C VAL A 631 -20.02 6.31 -30.58
N TRP A 632 -20.67 5.17 -30.78
CA TRP A 632 -21.83 4.76 -29.98
C TRP A 632 -21.35 3.69 -28.98
N CYS A 633 -21.59 3.90 -27.69
CA CYS A 633 -21.51 2.85 -26.68
C CYS A 633 -22.84 2.09 -26.66
N LEU A 634 -22.83 0.81 -27.01
CA LEU A 634 -23.93 -0.10 -26.68
C LEU A 634 -23.53 -0.93 -25.45
N LEU A 635 -24.32 -0.81 -24.37
CA LEU A 635 -24.32 -1.74 -23.26
C LEU A 635 -25.28 -2.87 -23.62
N CYS A 636 -24.75 -4.06 -23.86
CA CYS A 636 -25.56 -5.27 -24.03
C CYS A 636 -25.25 -6.25 -22.89
N LYS A 637 -26.29 -6.84 -22.28
CA LYS A 637 -26.17 -7.90 -21.28
C LYS A 637 -26.57 -9.23 -21.93
N TYR A 638 -25.74 -10.26 -21.78
CA TYR A 638 -26.01 -11.60 -22.29
C TYR A 638 -26.89 -12.35 -21.27
N VAL A 639 -28.07 -12.81 -21.69
CA VAL A 639 -28.92 -13.72 -20.90
C VAL A 639 -29.23 -14.92 -21.79
N GLY A 640 -29.18 -16.12 -21.21
CA GLY A 640 -29.25 -17.43 -21.86
C GLY A 640 -30.01 -17.42 -23.18
N ASP A 641 -29.25 -17.62 -24.26
CA ASP A 641 -29.65 -17.84 -25.65
C ASP A 641 -30.09 -16.63 -26.51
N GLY A 642 -29.78 -15.38 -26.14
CA GLY A 642 -29.87 -14.24 -27.08
C GLY A 642 -29.72 -12.83 -26.49
N TRP A 643 -29.41 -11.83 -27.34
CA TRP A 643 -29.31 -10.41 -26.96
C TRP A 643 -30.66 -9.70 -27.02
N VAL A 644 -31.06 -8.99 -25.95
CA VAL A 644 -32.28 -8.16 -25.90
C VAL A 644 -31.95 -6.75 -25.39
N GLU A 645 -32.47 -5.71 -26.04
CA GLU A 645 -32.39 -4.30 -25.61
C GLU A 645 -33.42 -4.01 -24.51
N GLU A 646 -33.03 -3.37 -23.40
CA GLU A 646 -33.98 -2.87 -22.39
C GLU A 646 -33.71 -1.39 -22.07
N ALA A 647 -34.73 -0.54 -22.21
CA ALA A 647 -34.72 0.89 -21.91
C ALA A 647 -35.26 1.14 -20.49
N GLY A 648 -34.49 1.84 -19.64
CA GLY A 648 -34.90 2.29 -18.31
C GLY A 648 -35.41 3.75 -18.27
N PRO A 649 -36.20 4.17 -17.25
CA PRO A 649 -37.03 5.38 -17.33
C PRO A 649 -36.44 6.67 -16.71
N SER A 650 -36.81 7.79 -17.35
CA SER A 650 -37.10 9.15 -16.84
C SER A 650 -36.05 10.00 -16.11
N LEU A 651 -35.55 11.04 -16.81
CA LEU A 651 -35.20 12.38 -16.29
C LEU A 651 -35.61 13.46 -17.36
N PRO A 652 -35.87 14.73 -16.98
CA PRO A 652 -36.93 15.58 -17.57
C PRO A 652 -36.55 16.34 -18.86
N PRO A 653 -37.53 16.92 -19.58
CA PRO A 653 -37.35 17.40 -20.95
C PRO A 653 -36.95 18.87 -21.03
N PHE A 654 -36.12 19.22 -22.02
CA PHE A 654 -36.04 20.56 -22.62
C PHE A 654 -35.74 20.41 -24.13
N PRO A 655 -36.14 21.39 -24.97
CA PRO A 655 -37.06 21.18 -26.08
C PRO A 655 -36.34 20.95 -27.42
N SER A 656 -37.04 20.23 -28.29
CA SER A 656 -36.77 20.01 -29.73
C SER A 656 -36.96 21.31 -30.55
N PRO A 657 -36.88 21.32 -31.90
CA PRO A 657 -36.54 20.26 -32.87
C PRO A 657 -35.56 20.70 -33.99
N ASP A 658 -35.07 19.77 -34.82
CA ASP A 658 -35.19 19.87 -36.29
C ASP A 658 -34.62 18.64 -37.05
N PHE A 659 -35.55 17.80 -37.54
CA PHE A 659 -35.54 17.04 -38.81
C PHE A 659 -34.56 15.84 -39.02
N PRO A 660 -34.78 14.94 -40.02
CA PRO A 660 -35.78 13.87 -40.06
C PRO A 660 -35.24 12.50 -40.57
N PHE A 661 -36.12 11.50 -40.62
CA PHE A 661 -36.08 10.24 -41.40
C PHE A 661 -35.21 9.05 -40.96
N VAL A 662 -35.95 8.07 -40.43
CA VAL A 662 -35.69 6.62 -40.41
C VAL A 662 -35.75 6.04 -41.83
N ARG A 663 -34.78 5.19 -42.21
CA ARG A 663 -35.00 4.02 -43.07
C ARG A 663 -34.10 2.85 -42.65
N ARG A 664 -34.74 1.75 -42.24
CA ARG A 664 -34.18 0.40 -42.09
C ARG A 664 -34.04 -0.29 -43.45
N CYS A 665 -33.15 -1.29 -43.46
CA CYS A 665 -32.98 -2.49 -44.30
C CYS A 665 -31.50 -2.56 -44.74
N GLY A 666 -30.71 -3.62 -44.51
CA GLY A 666 -30.97 -4.97 -44.05
C GLY A 666 -29.98 -5.90 -44.77
N HIS A 667 -28.97 -6.40 -44.06
CA HIS A 667 -28.40 -7.75 -44.12
C HIS A 667 -27.15 -7.84 -43.25
#